data_AF-A0A2V2EXS7-F1
#
_entry.id   AF-A0A2V2EXS7-F1
#
_cell.length_a   1.000
_cell.length_b   1.000
_cell.length_c   1.000
_cell.angle_alpha   90.00
_cell.angle_beta   90.00
_cell.angle_gamma   90.00
#
_symmetry.space_group_name_H-M   'P 1'
#
loop_
_entity.id
_entity.type
_entity.pdbx_description
1 polymer ?
#
loop_
_entity_poly.entity_id
_entity_poly.type
_entity_poly.pdbx_seq_one_letter_code
_entity_poly.pdbx_strand_id
1 'polypeptide(L)'
;MKQVRKILPALAILAFLCVFCTLLTAAADTITVSSETDLQNAVTTLAKTGGTIRFAGDISTSGAVTLPVNRARITIDGGGYTLGMHGSLTLNGDMDFTNILFYNERNTWTTGDYISVFCGGHDVHFWDTVACSKAGLAYPSIMTGYAGNAAFTGGSLTIDGGTWQRVRGGNAGTGAVLQIGSVVINGGSITEFLQICGAGACAPGSRFDVTVNGGSIRNIRFFSTSAMADADTVLTVNGGEVAGRILLSTNQSGILNGDCTIRLLHGDFSGLTGIYDHAGGGSLKASLLLSPSLAEVTENRVTDTLSGTLLRTGVADPCLLYTGGLYYLTMTGSSNIALIRSSTLEGLANQTLGDNLVYRGAQDTTAINTFGYTTLSGTWSPELHCFSADDFGADYAGWYMFLALRKQGNDSSNIRMVALKSSGSDTPGGPYVHPIDGTQYKSQPILDKDGNIITEWGCGMSILRIESGEYKGIYAMWVAEENRGTADFFQKIMIARLKSPWQLASEPTVILTPTQYWETIGSGYNGTKYYPAVVEGATALYGKDGQVYIIYCGSGYWTNYGLGQITWNGGDPQSASSWVKYTDNPIFGANDKNGRHYTGVMMQGAGHAFFLHDAEDRLYAVYHAYPSAANGSGKASARNAYIEPCTIDYSLYNGTNYGVLTFGNGKKPADTSTQVSFTTYLSHASLFDRLDVSLLADITLADTAELTAEVKNGSVALNVTYNTDATGCEIRRKAEDGTFTLLAKLTDGETRYTDKTVKCNIEYTYIAVSYVDYGGTRYYGTPSDTATASVRLEPPTLKVRVSADSGTAFLTISHPSAASIDYYCIYKYDAAAGAGTKTLLAKIKANYNSLADQAIEYAHTYVYLVTALQGSSESAPSAEVSVYIPTPRMTFTAATAVGGGILLTVTDRENADSYEFKRSDASGSTTVLANTKDTTFLDTDVVPGTRYSYTVTAYEDGAPASRITANCTAAAPKASLSITEKVGTVNIRIPAVSGAVSFALYRDGALLLSGKPGASSQFPNPWGDGKFVFRLDVLDKDGNVFDSVTQTLRIGAPYDEAYDKNGDGVCDIRDVLLLLQSVLNGNGGTLADVVKLLRFIAD
;
A
#
# COMPACT_ATOMS: atom_id res chain seq x y z
N MET A 1 23.11 55.32 -36.54
CA MET A 1 22.59 55.18 -35.16
C MET A 1 21.53 56.21 -34.72
N LYS A 2 20.86 56.95 -35.64
CA LYS A 2 19.72 57.83 -35.29
C LYS A 2 18.34 57.37 -35.83
N GLN A 3 18.28 56.31 -36.65
CA GLN A 3 17.01 55.75 -37.16
C GLN A 3 16.47 54.53 -36.39
N VAL A 4 17.32 53.82 -35.63
CA VAL A 4 16.90 52.63 -34.85
C VAL A 4 16.11 53.01 -33.59
N ARG A 5 16.26 54.25 -33.08
CA ARG A 5 15.53 54.75 -31.89
C ARG A 5 14.07 55.15 -32.15
N LYS A 6 13.61 55.21 -33.40
CA LYS A 6 12.20 55.56 -33.74
C LYS A 6 11.31 54.35 -34.02
N ILE A 7 11.90 53.17 -34.23
CA ILE A 7 11.17 51.96 -34.63
C ILE A 7 10.88 51.04 -33.44
N LEU A 8 11.73 51.05 -32.39
CA LEU A 8 11.50 50.24 -31.18
C LEU A 8 10.17 50.54 -30.45
N PRO A 9 9.71 51.80 -30.30
CA PRO A 9 8.41 52.07 -29.67
C PRO A 9 7.24 51.59 -30.54
N ALA A 10 7.38 51.66 -31.87
CA ALA A 10 6.34 51.24 -32.81
C ALA A 10 6.24 49.70 -32.89
N LEU A 11 7.36 48.97 -32.83
CA LEU A 11 7.37 47.52 -32.73
C LEU A 11 6.93 47.02 -31.36
N ALA A 12 7.24 47.76 -30.29
CA ALA A 12 6.72 47.46 -28.96
C ALA A 12 5.20 47.70 -28.91
N ILE A 13 4.67 48.75 -29.54
CA ILE A 13 3.23 49.01 -29.64
C ILE A 13 2.54 47.99 -30.56
N LEU A 14 3.18 47.55 -31.66
CA LEU A 14 2.62 46.52 -32.53
C LEU A 14 2.64 45.13 -31.86
N ALA A 15 3.70 44.80 -31.12
CA ALA A 15 3.74 43.60 -30.27
C ALA A 15 2.75 43.71 -29.11
N PHE A 16 2.57 44.90 -28.51
CA PHE A 16 1.57 45.13 -27.48
C PHE A 16 0.15 45.06 -28.05
N LEU A 17 -0.12 45.55 -29.26
CA LEU A 17 -1.42 45.41 -29.94
C LEU A 17 -1.67 43.97 -30.41
N CYS A 18 -0.67 43.24 -30.89
CA CYS A 18 -0.81 41.81 -31.19
C CYS A 18 -1.07 41.01 -29.92
N VAL A 19 -0.41 41.34 -28.81
CA VAL A 19 -0.63 40.72 -27.49
C VAL A 19 -1.97 41.18 -26.88
N PHE A 20 -2.42 42.42 -27.09
CA PHE A 20 -3.73 42.92 -26.66
C PHE A 20 -4.87 42.34 -27.50
N CYS A 21 -4.65 42.10 -28.80
CA CYS A 21 -5.59 41.39 -29.67
C CYS A 21 -5.67 39.88 -29.33
N THR A 22 -4.64 39.30 -28.72
CA THR A 22 -4.70 37.92 -28.16
C THR A 22 -5.17 37.86 -26.70
N LEU A 23 -5.19 38.98 -25.97
CA LEU A 23 -5.62 39.07 -24.56
C LEU A 23 -7.01 39.68 -24.38
N LEU A 24 -7.62 40.20 -25.45
CA LEU A 24 -9.07 40.32 -25.53
C LEU A 24 -9.63 38.92 -25.77
N THR A 25 -9.72 38.11 -24.71
CA THR A 25 -10.84 37.18 -24.63
C THR A 25 -12.07 38.04 -24.79
N ALA A 26 -12.70 38.01 -25.97
CA ALA A 26 -14.10 38.39 -26.07
C ALA A 26 -14.77 37.70 -24.88
N ALA A 27 -15.38 38.46 -23.97
CA ALA A 27 -16.15 37.87 -22.89
C ALA A 27 -17.02 36.80 -23.55
N ALA A 28 -16.85 35.53 -23.16
CA ALA A 28 -17.59 34.45 -23.79
C ALA A 28 -19.07 34.80 -23.65
N ASP A 29 -19.70 35.19 -24.76
CA ASP A 29 -21.07 35.67 -24.74
C ASP A 29 -21.91 34.55 -24.14
N THR A 30 -22.47 34.83 -22.95
CA THR A 30 -23.39 33.91 -22.28
C THR A 30 -24.79 34.34 -22.68
N ILE A 31 -25.48 33.50 -23.45
CA ILE A 31 -26.87 33.73 -23.83
C ILE A 31 -27.74 32.85 -22.95
N THR A 32 -28.61 33.48 -22.16
CA THR A 32 -29.59 32.77 -21.34
C THR A 32 -30.83 32.42 -22.17
N VAL A 33 -31.28 31.17 -22.10
CA VAL A 33 -32.41 30.65 -22.89
C VAL A 33 -33.46 30.00 -22.01
N SER A 34 -34.73 30.06 -22.44
CA SER A 34 -35.88 29.51 -21.69
C SER A 34 -36.85 28.69 -22.55
N SER A 35 -36.56 28.52 -23.85
CA SER A 35 -37.41 27.77 -24.78
C SER A 35 -36.59 27.14 -25.90
N GLU A 36 -37.18 26.19 -26.63
CA GLU A 36 -36.56 25.56 -27.82
C GLU A 36 -36.15 26.62 -28.87
N THR A 37 -37.03 27.58 -29.14
CA THR A 37 -36.77 28.67 -30.09
C THR A 37 -35.60 29.55 -29.62
N ASP A 38 -35.52 29.86 -28.33
CA ASP A 38 -34.40 30.63 -27.77
C ASP A 38 -33.08 29.88 -27.93
N LEU A 39 -33.09 28.56 -27.68
CA LEU A 39 -31.93 27.70 -27.86
C LEU A 39 -31.42 27.73 -29.31
N GLN A 40 -32.31 27.56 -30.30
CA GLN A 40 -31.92 27.62 -31.72
C GLN A 40 -31.40 29.02 -32.14
N ASN A 41 -32.04 30.09 -31.66
CA ASN A 41 -31.60 31.45 -31.92
C ASN A 41 -30.25 31.76 -31.27
N ALA A 42 -30.00 31.27 -30.05
CA ALA A 42 -28.73 31.42 -29.36
C ALA A 42 -27.59 30.70 -30.10
N VAL A 43 -27.84 29.47 -30.58
CA VAL A 43 -26.86 28.75 -31.44
C VAL A 43 -26.55 29.54 -32.71
N THR A 44 -27.58 30.09 -33.39
CA THR A 44 -27.38 30.94 -34.58
C THR A 44 -26.53 32.17 -34.26
N THR A 45 -26.77 32.79 -33.11
CA THR A 45 -26.06 33.99 -32.66
C THR A 45 -24.59 33.70 -32.41
N LEU A 46 -24.29 32.59 -31.71
CA LEU A 46 -22.93 32.19 -31.35
C LEU A 46 -22.21 31.39 -32.45
N ALA A 47 -22.88 31.13 -33.58
CA ALA A 47 -22.40 30.24 -34.64
C ALA A 47 -21.00 30.57 -35.16
N LYS A 48 -20.57 31.83 -35.13
CA LYS A 48 -19.25 32.27 -35.63
C LYS A 48 -18.23 32.54 -34.53
N THR A 49 -18.69 32.85 -33.32
CA THR A 49 -17.85 33.37 -32.23
C THR A 49 -17.61 32.36 -31.13
N GLY A 50 -18.47 31.34 -31.03
CA GLY A 50 -18.50 30.44 -29.87
C GLY A 50 -19.08 31.15 -28.66
N GLY A 51 -19.11 30.46 -27.52
CA GLY A 51 -19.64 31.01 -26.26
C GLY A 51 -20.45 29.98 -25.47
N THR A 52 -21.21 30.46 -24.48
CA THR A 52 -22.01 29.60 -23.60
C THR A 52 -23.49 29.91 -23.74
N ILE A 53 -24.31 28.88 -23.89
CA ILE A 53 -25.76 28.97 -23.79
C ILE A 53 -26.14 28.44 -22.42
N ARG A 54 -26.79 29.25 -21.58
CA ARG A 54 -27.21 28.86 -20.22
C ARG A 54 -28.72 28.75 -20.11
N PHE A 55 -29.23 27.67 -19.53
CA PHE A 55 -30.67 27.52 -19.33
C PHE A 55 -31.14 28.34 -18.12
N ALA A 56 -32.29 28.98 -18.25
CA ALA A 56 -32.99 29.66 -17.13
C ALA A 56 -34.11 28.80 -16.50
N GLY A 57 -34.36 27.62 -17.04
CA GLY A 57 -35.41 26.69 -16.63
C GLY A 57 -35.42 25.45 -17.51
N ASP A 58 -36.32 24.51 -17.23
CA ASP A 58 -36.52 23.33 -18.06
C ASP A 58 -36.99 23.71 -19.47
N ILE A 59 -36.42 23.08 -20.49
CA ILE A 59 -36.76 23.29 -21.90
C ILE A 59 -37.20 21.94 -22.48
N SER A 60 -38.42 21.87 -23.01
CA SER A 60 -38.91 20.69 -23.74
C SER A 60 -38.96 20.98 -25.24
N THR A 61 -38.45 20.05 -26.04
CA THR A 61 -38.54 20.10 -27.50
C THR A 61 -39.95 19.69 -27.95
N SER A 62 -40.51 20.35 -28.94
CA SER A 62 -41.81 20.02 -29.54
C SER A 62 -41.81 18.72 -30.37
N GLY A 63 -40.62 18.22 -30.76
CA GLY A 63 -40.44 17.05 -31.61
C GLY A 63 -38.96 16.80 -31.91
N ALA A 64 -38.64 16.33 -33.12
CA ALA A 64 -37.25 16.24 -33.55
C ALA A 64 -36.70 17.63 -33.89
N VAL A 65 -35.56 17.99 -33.30
CA VAL A 65 -34.96 19.33 -33.40
C VAL A 65 -33.60 19.23 -34.07
N THR A 66 -33.35 20.12 -35.03
CA THR A 66 -32.02 20.31 -35.61
C THR A 66 -31.50 21.67 -35.18
N LEU A 67 -30.34 21.69 -34.52
CA LEU A 67 -29.68 22.94 -34.16
C LEU A 67 -29.02 23.56 -35.41
N PRO A 68 -29.00 24.90 -35.52
CA PRO A 68 -28.32 25.59 -36.62
C PRO A 68 -26.83 25.26 -36.71
N VAL A 69 -26.26 25.40 -37.92
CA VAL A 69 -24.83 25.19 -38.16
C VAL A 69 -24.00 26.20 -37.37
N ASN A 70 -23.01 25.72 -36.62
CA ASN A 70 -22.00 26.54 -35.94
C ASN A 70 -20.58 26.15 -36.37
N ARG A 71 -19.72 27.15 -36.58
CA ARG A 71 -18.31 27.02 -36.97
C ARG A 71 -17.35 27.19 -35.81
N ALA A 72 -17.82 27.75 -34.70
CA ALA A 72 -17.08 27.88 -33.46
C ALA A 72 -17.74 27.00 -32.39
N ARG A 73 -16.93 26.48 -31.45
CA ARG A 73 -17.38 25.57 -30.40
C ARG A 73 -18.33 26.29 -29.43
N ILE A 74 -19.45 25.65 -29.11
CA ILE A 74 -20.48 26.22 -28.21
C ILE A 74 -20.67 25.29 -27.00
N THR A 75 -20.68 25.85 -25.80
CA THR A 75 -21.02 25.11 -24.58
C THR A 75 -22.49 25.33 -24.23
N ILE A 76 -23.27 24.26 -24.08
CA ILE A 76 -24.62 24.27 -23.52
C ILE A 76 -24.50 23.87 -22.04
N ASP A 77 -24.73 24.85 -21.17
CA ASP A 77 -24.78 24.67 -19.72
C ASP A 77 -26.25 24.66 -19.26
N GLY A 78 -26.73 23.48 -18.87
CA GLY A 78 -28.11 23.32 -18.41
C GLY A 78 -28.37 23.96 -17.05
N GLY A 79 -27.35 24.36 -16.28
CA GLY A 79 -27.54 24.95 -14.94
C GLY A 79 -28.27 24.04 -13.94
N GLY A 80 -28.32 22.73 -14.19
CA GLY A 80 -29.08 21.74 -13.44
C GLY A 80 -30.49 21.48 -13.99
N TYR A 81 -30.93 22.20 -15.03
CA TYR A 81 -32.24 22.05 -15.64
C TYR A 81 -32.30 20.93 -16.69
N THR A 82 -33.53 20.59 -17.06
CA THR A 82 -33.87 19.50 -17.97
C THR A 82 -33.94 19.99 -19.41
N LEU A 83 -33.35 19.21 -20.32
CA LEU A 83 -33.71 19.22 -21.74
C LEU A 83 -34.63 18.03 -22.02
N GLY A 84 -35.93 18.30 -22.03
CA GLY A 84 -36.98 17.35 -22.37
C GLY A 84 -37.01 17.09 -23.86
N MET A 85 -36.79 15.84 -24.26
CA MET A 85 -36.71 15.42 -25.66
C MET A 85 -37.94 14.60 -26.05
N HIS A 86 -38.85 15.20 -26.82
CA HIS A 86 -39.98 14.50 -27.46
C HIS A 86 -39.60 13.88 -28.82
N GLY A 87 -38.46 14.29 -29.38
CA GLY A 87 -37.84 13.70 -30.57
C GLY A 87 -36.31 13.76 -30.51
N SER A 88 -35.65 13.37 -31.60
CA SER A 88 -34.18 13.36 -31.65
C SER A 88 -33.59 14.76 -31.83
N LEU A 89 -32.40 14.99 -31.27
CA LEU A 89 -31.66 16.24 -31.38
C LEU A 89 -30.51 16.07 -32.38
N THR A 90 -30.39 16.96 -33.36
CA THR A 90 -29.29 16.95 -34.34
C THR A 90 -28.39 18.16 -34.15
N LEU A 91 -27.09 17.92 -34.01
CA LEU A 91 -26.05 18.93 -33.87
C LEU A 91 -25.38 19.19 -35.23
N ASN A 92 -24.97 20.44 -35.49
CA ASN A 92 -24.35 20.86 -36.75
C ASN A 92 -23.07 21.68 -36.54
N GLY A 93 -22.34 21.39 -35.46
CA GLY A 93 -21.04 21.95 -35.15
C GLY A 93 -20.52 21.45 -33.81
N ASP A 94 -19.30 21.84 -33.48
CA ASP A 94 -18.62 21.35 -32.26
C ASP A 94 -19.30 21.90 -31.01
N MET A 95 -19.54 21.05 -30.01
CA MET A 95 -20.33 21.41 -28.82
C MET A 95 -19.89 20.72 -27.54
N ASP A 96 -20.11 21.38 -26.41
CA ASP A 96 -19.95 20.82 -25.07
C ASP A 96 -21.28 20.86 -24.31
N PHE A 97 -21.61 19.82 -23.54
CA PHE A 97 -22.81 19.76 -22.70
C PHE A 97 -22.43 19.55 -21.25
N THR A 98 -22.88 20.43 -20.36
CA THR A 98 -22.56 20.39 -18.92
C THR A 98 -23.78 20.77 -18.07
N ASN A 99 -23.85 20.26 -16.85
CA ASN A 99 -24.90 20.49 -15.84
C ASN A 99 -26.32 20.39 -16.42
N ILE A 100 -26.62 19.35 -17.19
CA ILE A 100 -27.89 19.22 -17.90
C ILE A 100 -28.47 17.82 -17.72
N LEU A 101 -29.78 17.75 -17.49
CA LEU A 101 -30.52 16.49 -17.49
C LEU A 101 -31.15 16.27 -18.88
N PHE A 102 -30.62 15.31 -19.64
CA PHE A 102 -31.28 14.84 -20.87
C PHE A 102 -32.44 13.91 -20.51
N TYR A 103 -33.67 14.30 -20.85
CA TYR A 103 -34.85 13.54 -20.47
C TYR A 103 -35.61 13.03 -21.70
N ASN A 104 -35.74 11.71 -21.86
CA ASN A 104 -36.59 11.14 -22.91
C ASN A 104 -38.07 11.26 -22.50
N GLU A 105 -38.78 12.24 -23.07
CA GLU A 105 -40.20 12.52 -22.76
C GLU A 105 -41.18 11.66 -23.55
N ARG A 106 -40.70 10.82 -24.47
CA ARG A 106 -41.58 9.94 -25.23
C ARG A 106 -42.10 8.80 -24.33
N ASN A 107 -43.38 8.90 -23.96
CA ASN A 107 -44.10 7.94 -23.10
C ASN A 107 -45.02 7.02 -23.93
N THR A 108 -44.42 6.18 -24.78
CA THR A 108 -45.13 5.13 -25.50
C THR A 108 -44.66 3.77 -25.00
N TRP A 109 -45.60 2.90 -24.60
CA TRP A 109 -45.32 1.56 -24.05
C TRP A 109 -44.88 0.52 -25.10
N THR A 110 -44.40 0.97 -26.26
CA THR A 110 -43.97 0.14 -27.38
C THR A 110 -42.46 -0.01 -27.39
N THR A 111 -41.98 -1.25 -27.58
CA THR A 111 -40.56 -1.56 -27.73
C THR A 111 -40.05 -0.93 -29.04
N GLY A 112 -39.06 -0.03 -28.98
CA GLY A 112 -38.40 0.51 -30.19
C GLY A 112 -38.25 2.03 -30.32
N ASP A 113 -38.74 2.84 -29.37
CA ASP A 113 -38.76 4.30 -29.44
C ASP A 113 -37.44 4.98 -28.97
N TYR A 114 -36.33 4.68 -29.64
CA TYR A 114 -35.03 5.27 -29.33
C TYR A 114 -34.94 6.70 -29.88
N ILE A 115 -34.98 7.71 -29.02
CA ILE A 115 -34.54 9.06 -29.38
C ILE A 115 -33.02 9.15 -29.29
N SER A 116 -32.40 9.90 -30.19
CA SER A 116 -30.95 10.04 -30.25
C SER A 116 -30.50 11.50 -30.30
N VAL A 117 -29.31 11.75 -29.79
CA VAL A 117 -28.51 12.92 -30.13
C VAL A 117 -27.58 12.52 -31.28
N PHE A 118 -27.71 13.19 -32.42
CA PHE A 118 -26.85 12.99 -33.59
C PHE A 118 -25.79 14.08 -33.62
N CYS A 119 -24.53 13.71 -33.38
CA CYS A 119 -23.40 14.64 -33.34
C CYS A 119 -22.96 15.11 -34.74
N GLY A 120 -23.43 14.45 -35.81
CA GLY A 120 -23.23 14.92 -37.18
C GLY A 120 -21.78 14.91 -37.65
N GLY A 121 -20.92 14.07 -37.05
CA GLY A 121 -19.50 14.01 -37.38
C GLY A 121 -18.68 15.19 -36.85
N HIS A 122 -19.20 15.91 -35.85
CA HIS A 122 -18.53 17.02 -35.16
C HIS A 122 -17.89 16.59 -33.83
N ASP A 123 -17.07 17.47 -33.26
CA ASP A 123 -16.45 17.24 -31.95
C ASP A 123 -17.42 17.61 -30.83
N VAL A 124 -17.90 16.60 -30.10
CA VAL A 124 -18.92 16.76 -29.07
C VAL A 124 -18.48 16.15 -27.74
N HIS A 125 -18.64 16.89 -26.65
CA HIS A 125 -18.28 16.43 -25.31
C HIS A 125 -19.47 16.54 -24.34
N PHE A 126 -19.85 15.41 -23.75
CA PHE A 126 -20.77 15.33 -22.61
C PHE A 126 -19.96 15.20 -21.32
N TRP A 127 -19.95 16.24 -20.50
CA TRP A 127 -19.20 16.27 -19.24
C TRP A 127 -19.83 15.36 -18.17
N ASP A 128 -19.10 15.11 -17.09
CA ASP A 128 -19.50 14.23 -15.97
C ASP A 128 -20.77 14.72 -15.24
N THR A 129 -21.04 16.02 -15.33
CA THR A 129 -22.25 16.67 -14.81
C THR A 129 -23.49 16.46 -15.68
N VAL A 130 -23.39 15.75 -16.81
CA VAL A 130 -24.54 15.36 -17.62
C VAL A 130 -25.26 14.18 -16.96
N ALA A 131 -26.58 14.31 -16.80
CA ALA A 131 -27.45 13.24 -16.31
C ALA A 131 -28.47 12.84 -17.39
N CYS A 132 -29.03 11.64 -17.28
CA CYS A 132 -30.09 11.19 -18.18
C CYS A 132 -31.25 10.54 -17.42
N SER A 133 -32.47 10.75 -17.89
CA SER A 133 -33.66 10.06 -17.39
C SER A 133 -34.67 9.83 -18.53
N LYS A 134 -35.77 9.13 -18.24
CA LYS A 134 -36.76 8.68 -19.24
C LYS A 134 -38.16 8.56 -18.65
N ALA A 135 -39.18 8.83 -19.47
CA ALA A 135 -40.58 8.57 -19.17
C ALA A 135 -41.01 7.13 -19.52
N GLY A 136 -40.40 6.54 -20.56
CA GLY A 136 -40.70 5.21 -21.08
C GLY A 136 -39.60 4.16 -20.82
N LEU A 137 -39.46 3.18 -21.71
CA LEU A 137 -38.57 2.03 -21.52
C LEU A 137 -37.08 2.32 -21.80
N ALA A 138 -36.75 3.36 -22.59
CA ALA A 138 -35.40 3.62 -23.07
C ALA A 138 -34.85 5.00 -22.67
N TYR A 139 -33.58 5.05 -22.28
CA TYR A 139 -32.84 6.32 -22.12
C TYR A 139 -32.54 6.96 -23.49
N PRO A 140 -32.11 8.23 -23.55
CA PRO A 140 -31.56 8.80 -24.77
C PRO A 140 -30.36 8.00 -25.29
N SER A 141 -30.14 8.03 -26.61
CA SER A 141 -28.97 7.43 -27.27
C SER A 141 -28.07 8.51 -27.89
N ILE A 142 -26.81 8.18 -28.19
CA ILE A 142 -25.88 9.07 -28.90
C ILE A 142 -25.33 8.37 -30.14
N MET A 143 -25.23 9.12 -31.23
CA MET A 143 -24.58 8.71 -32.47
C MET A 143 -23.52 9.75 -32.83
N THR A 144 -22.28 9.35 -32.99
CA THR A 144 -21.19 10.24 -33.41
C THR A 144 -21.46 10.82 -34.80
N GLY A 145 -22.09 10.04 -35.67
CA GLY A 145 -22.48 10.45 -37.01
C GLY A 145 -23.89 11.04 -37.13
N TYR A 146 -24.50 10.80 -38.28
CA TYR A 146 -25.81 11.32 -38.67
C TYR A 146 -26.95 10.32 -38.44
N ALA A 147 -28.18 10.83 -38.42
CA ALA A 147 -29.38 10.02 -38.49
C ALA A 147 -29.49 9.20 -39.79
N GLY A 148 -29.07 9.81 -40.90
CA GLY A 148 -29.12 9.23 -42.25
C GLY A 148 -27.76 8.73 -42.77
N ASN A 149 -27.69 8.53 -44.08
CA ASN A 149 -26.49 8.01 -44.77
C ASN A 149 -25.64 9.18 -45.29
N ALA A 150 -24.81 9.77 -44.43
CA ALA A 150 -23.91 10.87 -44.81
C ALA A 150 -22.46 10.55 -44.45
N ALA A 151 -21.53 10.92 -45.33
CA ALA A 151 -20.11 10.70 -45.10
C ALA A 151 -19.56 11.76 -44.13
N PHE A 152 -18.63 11.37 -43.26
CA PHE A 152 -17.92 12.31 -42.39
C PHE A 152 -16.50 11.85 -42.09
N THR A 153 -15.62 12.82 -41.81
CA THR A 153 -14.23 12.56 -41.42
C THR A 153 -13.84 13.46 -40.25
N GLY A 154 -13.41 12.86 -39.14
CA GLY A 154 -12.81 13.58 -38.02
C GLY A 154 -13.76 13.93 -36.87
N GLY A 155 -14.93 13.28 -36.75
CA GLY A 155 -15.83 13.52 -35.61
C GLY A 155 -15.38 12.80 -34.34
N SER A 156 -15.19 13.53 -33.24
CA SER A 156 -14.84 12.99 -31.92
C SER A 156 -15.99 13.13 -30.91
N LEU A 157 -16.39 12.03 -30.28
CA LEU A 157 -17.38 12.01 -29.20
C LEU A 157 -16.71 11.68 -27.86
N THR A 158 -16.80 12.57 -26.88
CA THR A 158 -16.33 12.32 -25.51
C THR A 158 -17.52 12.24 -24.54
N ILE A 159 -17.57 11.20 -23.71
CA ILE A 159 -18.62 10.98 -22.70
C ILE A 159 -17.96 10.75 -21.33
N ASP A 160 -18.16 11.67 -20.41
CA ASP A 160 -17.68 11.55 -19.03
C ASP A 160 -18.82 11.17 -18.06
N GLY A 161 -20.09 11.36 -18.45
CA GLY A 161 -21.26 11.14 -17.60
C GLY A 161 -22.56 10.81 -18.34
N GLY A 162 -23.62 10.57 -17.56
CA GLY A 162 -24.97 10.25 -18.06
C GLY A 162 -25.29 8.76 -18.15
N THR A 163 -26.58 8.45 -18.24
CA THR A 163 -27.09 7.08 -18.44
C THR A 163 -27.71 6.97 -19.83
N TRP A 164 -27.00 6.36 -20.75
CA TRP A 164 -27.36 6.27 -22.15
C TRP A 164 -27.93 4.89 -22.48
N GLN A 165 -28.86 4.85 -23.44
CA GLN A 165 -29.39 3.59 -23.93
C GLN A 165 -28.38 2.94 -24.89
N ARG A 166 -27.94 3.71 -25.89
CA ARG A 166 -27.00 3.27 -26.93
C ARG A 166 -26.00 4.37 -27.21
N VAL A 167 -24.76 3.98 -27.49
CA VAL A 167 -23.73 4.86 -28.04
C VAL A 167 -23.20 4.23 -29.33
N ARG A 168 -23.06 5.01 -30.40
CA ARG A 168 -22.49 4.54 -31.67
C ARG A 168 -21.36 5.45 -32.18
N GLY A 169 -20.29 4.83 -32.69
CA GLY A 169 -19.18 5.53 -33.34
C GLY A 169 -19.51 6.07 -34.75
N GLY A 170 -20.60 5.61 -35.37
CA GLY A 170 -21.00 6.03 -36.72
C GLY A 170 -22.44 6.49 -36.87
N ASN A 171 -22.94 6.43 -38.10
CA ASN A 171 -24.30 6.81 -38.46
C ASN A 171 -25.34 5.83 -37.90
N ALA A 172 -26.56 6.32 -37.66
CA ALA A 172 -27.72 5.45 -37.45
C ALA A 172 -28.31 4.91 -38.76
N GLY A 173 -28.00 5.55 -39.90
CA GLY A 173 -28.39 5.12 -41.23
C GLY A 173 -27.73 3.80 -41.66
N THR A 174 -28.37 3.11 -42.60
CA THR A 174 -27.97 1.76 -43.03
C THR A 174 -27.11 1.71 -44.30
N GLY A 175 -26.88 2.85 -44.98
CA GLY A 175 -26.22 2.92 -46.28
C GLY A 175 -24.68 2.93 -46.23
N ALA A 176 -24.06 2.47 -47.32
CA ALA A 176 -22.61 2.38 -47.47
C ALA A 176 -21.98 3.75 -47.79
N VAL A 177 -21.57 4.48 -46.75
CA VAL A 177 -20.87 5.78 -46.85
C VAL A 177 -19.58 5.76 -46.04
N LEU A 178 -18.62 6.60 -46.43
CA LEU A 178 -17.33 6.75 -45.75
C LEU A 178 -17.54 7.41 -44.37
N GLN A 179 -17.08 6.75 -43.31
CA GLN A 179 -17.26 7.22 -41.94
C GLN A 179 -15.93 7.11 -41.20
N ILE A 180 -15.41 8.23 -40.69
CA ILE A 180 -14.22 8.27 -39.85
C ILE A 180 -14.53 9.04 -38.56
N GLY A 181 -14.60 8.33 -37.45
CA GLY A 181 -14.97 8.89 -36.15
C GLY A 181 -14.24 8.24 -34.97
N SER A 182 -14.23 8.94 -33.85
CA SER A 182 -13.65 8.44 -32.60
C SER A 182 -14.59 8.66 -31.41
N VAL A 183 -14.54 7.74 -30.44
CA VAL A 183 -15.35 7.82 -29.21
C VAL A 183 -14.45 7.60 -28.00
N VAL A 184 -14.55 8.46 -27.00
CA VAL A 184 -13.88 8.32 -25.71
C VAL A 184 -14.94 8.28 -24.61
N ILE A 185 -14.92 7.23 -23.80
CA ILE A 185 -15.83 7.07 -22.66
C ILE A 185 -14.99 7.06 -21.39
N ASN A 186 -15.10 8.13 -20.59
CA ASN A 186 -14.43 8.24 -19.30
C ASN A 186 -15.34 7.85 -18.13
N GLY A 187 -16.68 7.87 -18.32
CA GLY A 187 -17.65 7.57 -17.28
C GLY A 187 -19.09 7.41 -17.80
N GLY A 188 -20.06 7.39 -16.89
CA GLY A 188 -21.48 7.14 -17.21
C GLY A 188 -21.86 5.66 -17.33
N SER A 189 -23.08 5.39 -17.80
CA SER A 189 -23.60 4.03 -17.99
C SER A 189 -24.25 3.85 -19.37
N ILE A 190 -23.98 2.72 -20.04
CA ILE A 190 -24.58 2.31 -21.30
C ILE A 190 -25.38 1.03 -21.08
N THR A 191 -26.70 1.18 -21.10
CA THR A 191 -27.63 0.15 -20.61
C THR A 191 -28.03 -0.91 -21.63
N GLU A 192 -27.74 -0.71 -22.92
CA GLU A 192 -28.02 -1.69 -23.99
C GLU A 192 -26.75 -2.13 -24.70
N PHE A 193 -26.14 -1.26 -25.52
CA PHE A 193 -24.89 -1.55 -26.20
C PHE A 193 -24.08 -0.31 -26.59
N LEU A 194 -22.76 -0.45 -26.56
CA LEU A 194 -21.81 0.37 -27.29
C LEU A 194 -21.56 -0.26 -28.66
N GLN A 195 -21.78 0.50 -29.74
CA GLN A 195 -21.49 0.05 -31.10
C GLN A 195 -20.29 0.80 -31.67
N ILE A 196 -19.26 0.07 -32.09
CA ILE A 196 -18.01 0.68 -32.57
C ILE A 196 -18.24 1.40 -33.90
N CYS A 197 -18.96 0.77 -34.83
CA CYS A 197 -19.27 1.35 -36.14
C CYS A 197 -20.64 2.07 -36.17
N GLY A 198 -21.05 2.49 -37.38
CA GLY A 198 -22.44 2.82 -37.69
C GLY A 198 -23.35 1.59 -37.75
N ALA A 199 -24.67 1.81 -37.81
CA ALA A 199 -25.69 0.76 -37.87
C ALA A 199 -25.65 -0.09 -39.15
N GLY A 200 -25.24 0.57 -40.25
CA GLY A 200 -25.28 0.08 -41.62
C GLY A 200 -23.99 -0.44 -42.20
N ALA A 201 -23.98 -0.55 -43.53
CA ALA A 201 -22.77 -0.76 -44.31
C ALA A 201 -21.77 0.40 -44.12
N CYS A 202 -20.48 0.10 -44.31
CA CYS A 202 -19.40 1.08 -44.33
C CYS A 202 -18.72 1.03 -45.71
N ALA A 203 -18.41 2.19 -46.29
CA ALA A 203 -17.67 2.25 -47.54
C ALA A 203 -16.15 2.09 -47.29
N PRO A 204 -15.37 1.59 -48.28
CA PRO A 204 -13.94 1.40 -48.12
C PRO A 204 -13.20 2.64 -47.60
N GLY A 205 -12.29 2.42 -46.66
CA GLY A 205 -11.55 3.47 -45.96
C GLY A 205 -12.25 4.05 -44.73
N SER A 206 -13.40 3.49 -44.31
CA SER A 206 -14.03 3.86 -43.04
C SER A 206 -13.17 3.43 -41.85
N ARG A 207 -13.15 4.23 -40.78
CA ARG A 207 -12.34 3.96 -39.59
C ARG A 207 -13.02 4.40 -38.30
N PHE A 208 -12.95 3.57 -37.26
CA PHE A 208 -13.54 3.87 -35.96
C PHE A 208 -12.56 3.56 -34.82
N ASP A 209 -12.22 4.58 -34.02
CA ASP A 209 -11.35 4.43 -32.85
C ASP A 209 -12.14 4.70 -31.57
N VAL A 210 -12.37 3.67 -30.75
CA VAL A 210 -13.16 3.75 -29.51
C VAL A 210 -12.28 3.42 -28.31
N THR A 211 -12.25 4.33 -27.33
CA THR A 211 -11.52 4.17 -26.06
C THR A 211 -12.49 4.22 -24.88
N VAL A 212 -12.41 3.24 -23.99
CA VAL A 212 -13.16 3.17 -22.74
C VAL A 212 -12.17 3.26 -21.58
N ASN A 213 -12.18 4.36 -20.84
CA ASN A 213 -11.36 4.56 -19.65
C ASN A 213 -12.16 4.33 -18.35
N GLY A 214 -13.49 4.38 -18.40
CA GLY A 214 -14.37 4.22 -17.23
C GLY A 214 -15.86 4.10 -17.60
N GLY A 215 -16.73 3.99 -16.59
CA GLY A 215 -18.19 3.81 -16.75
C GLY A 215 -18.63 2.34 -16.72
N SER A 216 -19.92 2.08 -16.91
CA SER A 216 -20.51 0.72 -16.92
C SER A 216 -21.22 0.43 -18.24
N ILE A 217 -20.80 -0.63 -18.95
CA ILE A 217 -21.21 -0.96 -20.32
C ILE A 217 -21.81 -2.36 -20.34
N ARG A 218 -23.07 -2.48 -20.78
CA ARG A 218 -23.77 -3.77 -20.76
C ARG A 218 -23.43 -4.72 -21.91
N ASN A 219 -23.16 -4.23 -23.11
CA ASN A 219 -22.72 -5.04 -24.27
C ASN A 219 -21.90 -4.17 -25.22
N ILE A 220 -21.02 -4.80 -26.00
CA ILE A 220 -20.26 -4.15 -27.06
C ILE A 220 -20.47 -4.92 -28.37
N ARG A 221 -20.62 -4.18 -29.48
CA ARG A 221 -20.66 -4.78 -30.81
C ARG A 221 -19.96 -3.93 -31.85
N PHE A 222 -19.35 -4.55 -32.85
CA PHE A 222 -18.66 -3.81 -33.92
C PHE A 222 -19.63 -3.50 -35.06
N PHE A 223 -20.14 -4.55 -35.71
CA PHE A 223 -21.03 -4.48 -36.85
C PHE A 223 -22.44 -4.98 -36.51
N SER A 224 -23.45 -4.50 -37.26
CA SER A 224 -24.85 -4.96 -37.11
C SER A 224 -25.59 -5.19 -38.43
N THR A 225 -24.89 -5.12 -39.57
CA THR A 225 -25.47 -5.13 -40.91
C THR A 225 -25.42 -6.51 -41.55
N SER A 226 -26.41 -6.83 -42.41
CA SER A 226 -26.34 -7.97 -43.34
C SER A 226 -25.71 -7.62 -44.69
N ALA A 227 -25.47 -6.33 -44.95
CA ALA A 227 -24.83 -5.86 -46.19
C ALA A 227 -23.30 -5.92 -46.08
N MET A 228 -22.61 -5.67 -47.21
CA MET A 228 -21.15 -5.55 -47.21
C MET A 228 -20.72 -4.32 -46.41
N ALA A 229 -19.74 -4.47 -45.52
CA ALA A 229 -19.12 -3.38 -44.80
C ALA A 229 -17.59 -3.49 -44.85
N ASP A 230 -16.93 -2.35 -45.10
CA ASP A 230 -15.48 -2.22 -45.15
C ASP A 230 -15.08 -1.12 -44.15
N ALA A 231 -14.46 -1.52 -43.05
CA ALA A 231 -14.03 -0.58 -42.00
C ALA A 231 -12.91 -1.14 -41.13
N ASP A 232 -11.95 -0.27 -40.80
CA ASP A 232 -10.96 -0.53 -39.76
C ASP A 232 -11.48 -0.07 -38.41
N THR A 233 -11.36 -0.92 -37.39
CA THR A 233 -11.96 -0.67 -36.09
C THR A 233 -10.97 -0.96 -34.97
N VAL A 234 -10.96 -0.08 -33.97
CA VAL A 234 -10.16 -0.24 -32.76
C VAL A 234 -11.05 -0.03 -31.55
N LEU A 235 -11.08 -1.01 -30.66
CA LEU A 235 -11.62 -0.88 -29.31
C LEU A 235 -10.45 -0.98 -28.32
N THR A 236 -10.29 0.02 -27.47
CA THR A 236 -9.33 -0.02 -26.35
C THR A 236 -10.07 0.17 -25.04
N VAL A 237 -9.97 -0.80 -24.13
CA VAL A 237 -10.56 -0.75 -22.79
C VAL A 237 -9.43 -0.65 -21.75
N ASN A 238 -9.35 0.50 -21.10
CA ASN A 238 -8.37 0.89 -20.07
C ASN A 238 -8.98 1.00 -18.67
N GLY A 239 -10.29 0.77 -18.51
CA GLY A 239 -11.00 0.85 -17.23
C GLY A 239 -12.51 0.79 -17.40
N GLY A 240 -13.25 0.81 -16.29
CA GLY A 240 -14.72 0.67 -16.26
C GLY A 240 -15.19 -0.78 -16.19
N GLU A 241 -16.50 -0.97 -16.07
CA GLU A 241 -17.18 -2.28 -16.03
C GLU A 241 -17.71 -2.62 -17.42
N VAL A 242 -17.31 -3.76 -17.98
CA VAL A 242 -17.80 -4.28 -19.26
C VAL A 242 -18.47 -5.64 -19.03
N ALA A 243 -19.78 -5.69 -19.22
CA ALA A 243 -20.60 -6.87 -19.05
C ALA A 243 -21.16 -7.39 -20.38
N GLY A 244 -21.97 -8.46 -20.33
CA GLY A 244 -22.71 -9.00 -21.46
C GLY A 244 -21.81 -9.60 -22.53
N ARG A 245 -21.92 -9.18 -23.79
CA ARG A 245 -21.12 -9.76 -24.89
C ARG A 245 -20.30 -8.71 -25.62
N ILE A 246 -19.11 -9.08 -26.08
CA ILE A 246 -18.36 -8.40 -27.14
C ILE A 246 -18.57 -9.20 -28.42
N LEU A 247 -19.18 -8.59 -29.44
CA LEU A 247 -19.55 -9.25 -30.70
C LEU A 247 -18.93 -8.52 -31.89
N LEU A 248 -18.17 -9.21 -32.74
CA LEU A 248 -17.76 -8.60 -34.01
C LEU A 248 -18.97 -8.28 -34.89
N SER A 249 -19.98 -9.15 -34.92
CA SER A 249 -21.24 -8.83 -35.59
C SER A 249 -22.44 -9.40 -34.87
N THR A 250 -23.51 -8.61 -34.76
CA THR A 250 -24.83 -9.15 -34.37
C THR A 250 -25.54 -9.84 -35.53
N ASN A 251 -25.03 -9.71 -36.75
CA ASN A 251 -25.60 -10.33 -37.94
C ASN A 251 -24.54 -11.18 -38.67
N GLN A 252 -24.66 -12.49 -38.49
CA GLN A 252 -23.70 -13.48 -38.97
C GLN A 252 -23.76 -13.73 -40.49
N SER A 253 -24.71 -13.10 -41.20
CA SER A 253 -24.85 -13.24 -42.66
C SER A 253 -24.12 -12.16 -43.48
N GLY A 254 -23.59 -11.12 -42.83
CA GLY A 254 -22.92 -10.00 -43.50
C GLY A 254 -21.57 -10.35 -44.13
N ILE A 255 -21.14 -9.55 -45.11
CA ILE A 255 -19.79 -9.64 -45.70
C ILE A 255 -18.94 -8.52 -45.11
N LEU A 256 -17.97 -8.86 -44.26
CA LEU A 256 -17.16 -7.87 -43.53
C LEU A 256 -15.71 -7.86 -44.03
N ASN A 257 -15.14 -6.68 -44.23
CA ASN A 257 -13.74 -6.46 -44.65
C ASN A 257 -13.09 -5.38 -43.77
N GLY A 258 -11.75 -5.38 -43.72
CA GLY A 258 -10.94 -4.44 -42.93
C GLY A 258 -10.22 -5.13 -41.76
N ASP A 259 -9.66 -4.33 -40.86
CA ASP A 259 -8.98 -4.81 -39.65
C ASP A 259 -9.77 -4.44 -38.38
N CYS A 260 -9.92 -5.37 -37.44
CA CYS A 260 -10.58 -5.17 -36.16
C CYS A 260 -9.60 -5.48 -35.02
N THR A 261 -9.23 -4.48 -34.23
CA THR A 261 -8.36 -4.64 -33.07
C THR A 261 -9.14 -4.44 -31.77
N ILE A 262 -9.15 -5.45 -30.91
CA ILE A 262 -9.70 -5.39 -29.56
C ILE A 262 -8.53 -5.38 -28.57
N ARG A 263 -8.41 -4.33 -27.75
CA ARG A 263 -7.42 -4.22 -26.67
C ARG A 263 -8.13 -4.18 -25.33
N LEU A 264 -8.02 -5.26 -24.55
CA LEU A 264 -8.53 -5.31 -23.18
C LEU A 264 -7.34 -5.19 -22.23
N LEU A 265 -7.07 -3.95 -21.82
CA LEU A 265 -5.86 -3.61 -21.08
C LEU A 265 -6.13 -3.57 -19.57
N HIS A 266 -7.20 -2.92 -19.15
CA HIS A 266 -7.64 -2.83 -17.74
C HIS A 266 -9.18 -2.63 -17.67
N GLY A 267 -9.81 -2.97 -16.54
CA GLY A 267 -11.25 -2.86 -16.33
C GLY A 267 -11.83 -4.06 -15.56
N ASP A 268 -13.11 -3.98 -15.20
CA ASP A 268 -13.87 -5.09 -14.64
C ASP A 268 -14.66 -5.80 -15.76
N PHE A 269 -14.32 -7.05 -16.01
CA PHE A 269 -14.97 -7.91 -17.01
C PHE A 269 -15.74 -9.08 -16.38
N SER A 270 -15.99 -9.02 -15.07
CA SER A 270 -16.69 -10.08 -14.33
C SER A 270 -18.06 -10.42 -14.92
N GLY A 271 -18.78 -9.40 -15.40
CA GLY A 271 -20.07 -9.53 -16.07
C GLY A 271 -20.02 -9.98 -17.54
N LEU A 272 -18.83 -10.18 -18.14
CA LEU A 272 -18.68 -10.45 -19.57
C LEU A 272 -18.95 -11.92 -19.92
N THR A 273 -20.13 -12.23 -20.45
CA THR A 273 -20.56 -13.58 -20.87
C THR A 273 -19.90 -14.13 -22.15
N GLY A 274 -19.07 -13.35 -22.85
CA GLY A 274 -18.21 -13.87 -23.94
C GLY A 274 -17.79 -12.87 -25.00
N ILE A 275 -16.76 -13.26 -25.76
CA ILE A 275 -16.20 -12.53 -26.91
C ILE A 275 -16.34 -13.42 -28.14
N TYR A 276 -17.13 -12.97 -29.11
CA TYR A 276 -17.57 -13.79 -30.23
C TYR A 276 -17.13 -13.20 -31.56
N ASP A 277 -16.62 -14.07 -32.42
CA ASP A 277 -16.19 -13.76 -33.77
C ASP A 277 -17.37 -13.62 -34.75
N HIS A 278 -17.08 -13.28 -36.00
CA HIS A 278 -18.02 -13.26 -37.11
C HIS A 278 -17.89 -14.52 -37.98
N ALA A 279 -18.96 -15.31 -38.06
CA ALA A 279 -19.04 -16.53 -38.85
C ALA A 279 -19.47 -16.32 -40.32
N GLY A 280 -19.70 -15.07 -40.74
CA GLY A 280 -20.11 -14.76 -42.11
C GLY A 280 -18.94 -14.65 -43.10
N GLY A 281 -19.24 -14.26 -44.34
CA GLY A 281 -18.23 -14.12 -45.39
C GLY A 281 -17.40 -12.84 -45.28
N GLY A 282 -16.35 -12.74 -46.10
CA GLY A 282 -15.52 -11.53 -46.23
C GLY A 282 -14.05 -11.77 -45.93
N SER A 283 -13.31 -10.69 -45.70
CA SER A 283 -11.86 -10.69 -45.44
C SER A 283 -11.47 -9.95 -44.15
N LEU A 284 -12.43 -9.70 -43.26
CA LEU A 284 -12.19 -9.07 -41.97
C LEU A 284 -11.14 -9.86 -41.17
N LYS A 285 -10.13 -9.15 -40.67
CA LYS A 285 -9.14 -9.72 -39.74
C LYS A 285 -9.43 -9.20 -38.34
N ALA A 286 -9.49 -10.10 -37.36
CA ALA A 286 -9.70 -9.72 -35.97
C ALA A 286 -8.46 -10.06 -35.14
N SER A 287 -8.02 -9.12 -34.31
CA SER A 287 -6.90 -9.31 -33.40
C SER A 287 -7.33 -8.93 -31.99
N LEU A 288 -7.05 -9.83 -31.04
CA LEU A 288 -7.32 -9.63 -29.62
C LEU A 288 -6.01 -9.49 -28.85
N LEU A 289 -5.83 -8.33 -28.21
CA LEU A 289 -4.73 -8.03 -27.32
C LEU A 289 -5.24 -8.01 -25.88
N LEU A 290 -4.71 -8.89 -25.05
CA LEU A 290 -5.01 -8.96 -23.62
C LEU A 290 -3.80 -8.50 -22.81
N SER A 291 -4.02 -7.75 -21.73
CA SER A 291 -2.94 -7.50 -20.78
C SER A 291 -2.60 -8.76 -19.98
N PRO A 292 -1.34 -8.96 -19.56
CA PRO A 292 -0.91 -10.06 -18.70
C PRO A 292 -1.69 -10.12 -17.39
N SER A 293 -2.03 -8.97 -16.80
CA SER A 293 -2.92 -8.89 -15.63
C SER A 293 -4.37 -9.33 -15.90
N LEU A 294 -4.79 -9.44 -17.15
CA LEU A 294 -6.07 -10.05 -17.55
C LEU A 294 -5.91 -11.49 -18.04
N ALA A 295 -4.70 -11.87 -18.48
CA ALA A 295 -4.34 -13.22 -18.90
C ALA A 295 -3.94 -14.14 -17.73
N GLU A 296 -3.43 -13.56 -16.64
CA GLU A 296 -3.02 -14.25 -15.40
C GLU A 296 -4.05 -14.13 -14.26
N VAL A 297 -5.16 -13.38 -14.45
CA VAL A 297 -6.26 -13.34 -13.46
C VAL A 297 -7.29 -14.40 -13.80
N THR A 298 -6.98 -15.64 -13.43
CA THR A 298 -7.99 -16.52 -12.84
C THR A 298 -8.07 -16.16 -11.36
N GLU A 299 -9.28 -15.91 -10.86
CA GLU A 299 -9.64 -15.53 -9.48
C GLU A 299 -9.85 -14.02 -9.21
N ASN A 300 -10.70 -13.36 -10.01
CA ASN A 300 -11.46 -12.25 -9.44
C ASN A 300 -12.37 -12.81 -8.32
N ARG A 301 -12.00 -12.51 -7.07
CA ARG A 301 -12.72 -12.93 -5.87
C ARG A 301 -13.72 -11.85 -5.47
N VAL A 302 -14.99 -12.21 -5.32
CA VAL A 302 -16.04 -11.30 -4.83
C VAL A 302 -16.69 -11.90 -3.59
N THR A 303 -16.73 -11.13 -2.52
CA THR A 303 -17.42 -11.52 -1.30
C THR A 303 -18.93 -11.27 -1.45
N ASP A 304 -19.67 -12.35 -1.66
CA ASP A 304 -21.12 -12.34 -1.56
C ASP A 304 -21.53 -12.40 -0.08
N THR A 305 -22.64 -11.76 0.26
CA THR A 305 -23.09 -11.65 1.65
C THR A 305 -24.56 -12.01 1.77
N LEU A 306 -24.86 -12.93 2.68
CA LEU A 306 -26.21 -13.26 3.12
C LEU A 306 -26.48 -12.56 4.45
N SER A 307 -27.56 -11.79 4.53
CA SER A 307 -27.92 -10.98 5.70
C SER A 307 -28.19 -11.78 7.00
N GLY A 308 -28.33 -13.10 6.91
CA GLY A 308 -28.46 -14.03 8.03
C GLY A 308 -27.97 -15.43 7.66
N THR A 309 -28.24 -16.45 8.47
CA THR A 309 -27.82 -17.83 8.16
C THR A 309 -28.83 -18.61 7.32
N LEU A 310 -30.06 -18.11 7.18
CA LEU A 310 -31.14 -18.78 6.47
C LEU A 310 -30.94 -18.72 4.94
N LEU A 311 -30.66 -19.86 4.32
CA LEU A 311 -30.57 -19.98 2.87
C LEU A 311 -31.94 -20.12 2.21
N ARG A 312 -32.78 -21.01 2.75
CA ARG A 312 -34.06 -21.36 2.13
C ARG A 312 -35.03 -22.00 3.10
N THR A 313 -36.31 -21.64 2.96
CA THR A 313 -37.39 -22.19 3.79
C THR A 313 -38.01 -23.46 3.18
N GLY A 314 -38.53 -24.33 4.04
CA GLY A 314 -39.35 -25.48 3.63
C GLY A 314 -38.60 -26.60 2.90
N VAL A 315 -37.30 -26.75 3.17
CA VAL A 315 -36.42 -27.70 2.48
C VAL A 315 -35.57 -28.49 3.48
N ALA A 316 -35.19 -29.71 3.10
CA ALA A 316 -34.39 -30.62 3.91
C ALA A 316 -33.24 -31.21 3.11
N ASP A 317 -32.23 -31.68 3.84
CA ASP A 317 -31.02 -32.33 3.32
C ASP A 317 -30.38 -31.53 2.17
N PRO A 318 -29.95 -30.27 2.44
CA PRO A 318 -29.45 -29.38 1.41
C PRO A 318 -28.05 -29.78 0.94
N CYS A 319 -27.87 -29.84 -0.39
CA CYS A 319 -26.56 -29.96 -1.03
C CYS A 319 -26.30 -28.68 -1.84
N LEU A 320 -25.34 -27.86 -1.38
CA LEU A 320 -24.93 -26.61 -2.02
C LEU A 320 -23.56 -26.77 -2.67
N LEU A 321 -23.45 -26.35 -3.92
CA LEU A 321 -22.19 -26.23 -4.64
C LEU A 321 -22.00 -24.80 -5.13
N TYR A 322 -20.74 -24.37 -5.27
CA TYR A 322 -20.37 -23.17 -6.02
C TYR A 322 -19.46 -23.57 -7.19
N THR A 323 -19.95 -23.43 -8.42
CA THR A 323 -19.20 -23.76 -9.63
C THR A 323 -19.70 -22.96 -10.83
N GLY A 324 -18.83 -22.69 -11.81
CA GLY A 324 -19.21 -21.93 -13.01
C GLY A 324 -19.77 -20.52 -12.73
N GLY A 325 -19.38 -19.90 -11.61
CA GLY A 325 -19.88 -18.57 -11.20
C GLY A 325 -21.26 -18.58 -10.55
N LEU A 326 -21.83 -19.74 -10.25
CA LEU A 326 -23.18 -19.89 -9.71
C LEU A 326 -23.20 -20.79 -8.47
N TYR A 327 -24.07 -20.45 -7.53
CA TYR A 327 -24.53 -21.35 -6.49
C TYR A 327 -25.56 -22.31 -7.06
N TYR A 328 -25.44 -23.59 -6.73
CA TYR A 328 -26.38 -24.66 -7.08
C TYR A 328 -26.85 -25.33 -5.80
N LEU A 329 -28.15 -25.25 -5.50
CA LEU A 329 -28.75 -25.85 -4.32
C LEU A 329 -29.81 -26.88 -4.72
N THR A 330 -29.59 -28.12 -4.30
CA THR A 330 -30.59 -29.20 -4.35
C THR A 330 -30.97 -29.64 -2.95
N MET A 331 -32.10 -30.33 -2.84
CA MET A 331 -32.72 -30.69 -1.57
C MET A 331 -33.70 -31.85 -1.74
N THR A 332 -34.01 -32.53 -0.63
CA THR A 332 -35.02 -33.58 -0.58
C THR A 332 -36.36 -33.10 -1.14
N GLY A 333 -36.92 -33.93 -2.03
CA GLY A 333 -38.20 -33.71 -2.69
C GLY A 333 -39.25 -34.75 -2.34
N SER A 334 -40.49 -34.51 -2.78
CA SER A 334 -41.57 -35.50 -2.68
C SER A 334 -41.46 -36.56 -3.78
N SER A 335 -41.84 -36.22 -5.00
CA SER A 335 -41.75 -37.11 -6.17
C SER A 335 -40.73 -36.63 -7.21
N ASN A 336 -40.23 -35.40 -7.06
CA ASN A 336 -39.36 -34.72 -8.01
C ASN A 336 -38.21 -34.05 -7.26
N ILE A 337 -37.07 -33.86 -7.93
CA ILE A 337 -35.95 -33.07 -7.41
C ILE A 337 -35.83 -31.77 -8.20
N ALA A 338 -35.66 -30.67 -7.47
CA ALA A 338 -35.32 -29.36 -8.01
C ALA A 338 -33.84 -29.08 -7.80
N LEU A 339 -33.21 -28.42 -8.76
CA LEU A 339 -31.89 -27.83 -8.62
C LEU A 339 -31.99 -26.35 -8.95
N ILE A 340 -32.06 -25.53 -7.91
CA ILE A 340 -32.11 -24.09 -8.07
C ILE A 340 -30.70 -23.51 -8.15
N ARG A 341 -30.55 -22.41 -8.89
CA ARG A 341 -29.26 -21.74 -9.04
C ARG A 341 -29.39 -20.23 -8.99
N SER A 342 -28.32 -19.56 -8.57
CA SER A 342 -28.25 -18.11 -8.44
C SER A 342 -26.80 -17.63 -8.47
N SER A 343 -26.55 -16.40 -8.90
CA SER A 343 -25.24 -15.76 -8.78
C SER A 343 -24.97 -15.23 -7.35
N THR A 344 -26.00 -15.15 -6.51
CA THR A 344 -25.88 -14.76 -5.08
C THR A 344 -26.59 -15.76 -4.17
N LEU A 345 -26.15 -15.88 -2.92
CA LEU A 345 -26.79 -16.67 -1.87
C LEU A 345 -28.24 -16.24 -1.65
N GLU A 346 -28.50 -14.92 -1.56
CA GLU A 346 -29.86 -14.37 -1.39
C GLU A 346 -30.79 -14.75 -2.56
N GLY A 347 -30.27 -14.76 -3.78
CA GLY A 347 -31.06 -15.11 -4.97
C GLY A 347 -31.54 -16.55 -5.00
N LEU A 348 -30.94 -17.48 -4.22
CA LEU A 348 -31.42 -18.85 -4.07
C LEU A 348 -32.80 -18.90 -3.39
N ALA A 349 -33.09 -18.02 -2.44
CA ALA A 349 -34.38 -17.97 -1.77
C ALA A 349 -35.52 -17.58 -2.74
N ASN A 350 -35.20 -16.80 -3.77
CA ASN A 350 -36.16 -16.27 -4.75
C ASN A 350 -36.51 -17.24 -5.88
N GLN A 351 -35.84 -18.40 -5.98
CA GLN A 351 -36.11 -19.38 -7.04
C GLN A 351 -37.36 -20.23 -6.73
N THR A 352 -38.19 -20.44 -7.74
CA THR A 352 -39.35 -21.35 -7.68
C THR A 352 -38.91 -22.80 -7.92
N LEU A 353 -39.21 -23.73 -6.99
CA LEU A 353 -38.79 -25.13 -7.12
C LEU A 353 -39.40 -25.83 -8.35
N GLY A 354 -40.69 -25.57 -8.63
CA GLY A 354 -41.42 -26.21 -9.73
C GLY A 354 -40.90 -25.85 -11.14
N ASP A 355 -40.31 -24.65 -11.27
CA ASP A 355 -39.71 -24.17 -12.52
C ASP A 355 -38.30 -24.73 -12.73
N ASN A 356 -37.69 -25.28 -11.69
CA ASN A 356 -36.29 -25.75 -11.65
C ASN A 356 -36.20 -27.27 -11.42
N LEU A 357 -37.21 -28.04 -11.85
CA LEU A 357 -37.21 -29.50 -11.72
C LEU A 357 -36.20 -30.15 -12.67
N VAL A 358 -35.28 -30.93 -12.11
CA VAL A 358 -34.22 -31.63 -12.86
C VAL A 358 -34.33 -33.16 -12.83
N TYR A 359 -35.22 -33.70 -11.97
CA TYR A 359 -35.65 -35.10 -11.97
C TYR A 359 -37.15 -35.20 -11.70
N ARG A 360 -37.83 -36.09 -12.43
CA ARG A 360 -39.29 -36.30 -12.33
C ARG A 360 -39.60 -37.78 -12.15
N GLY A 361 -39.97 -38.18 -10.92
CA GLY A 361 -40.18 -39.59 -10.58
C GLY A 361 -41.29 -40.27 -11.38
N ALA A 362 -42.34 -39.54 -11.77
CA ALA A 362 -43.41 -40.08 -12.60
C ALA A 362 -42.98 -40.48 -14.02
N GLN A 363 -41.81 -40.01 -14.48
CA GLN A 363 -41.23 -40.32 -15.79
C GLN A 363 -40.07 -41.30 -15.69
N ASP A 364 -39.68 -41.69 -14.48
CA ASP A 364 -38.56 -42.61 -14.26
C ASP A 364 -38.98 -44.06 -14.56
N THR A 365 -38.70 -44.50 -15.79
CA THR A 365 -39.00 -45.87 -16.21
C THR A 365 -38.22 -46.93 -15.43
N THR A 366 -37.08 -46.60 -14.82
CA THR A 366 -36.38 -47.51 -13.92
C THR A 366 -37.19 -47.72 -12.65
N ALA A 367 -37.66 -46.64 -12.03
CA ALA A 367 -38.53 -46.72 -10.85
C ALA A 367 -39.77 -47.59 -11.12
N ILE A 368 -40.43 -47.39 -12.26
CA ILE A 368 -41.65 -48.10 -12.64
C ILE A 368 -41.36 -49.56 -12.98
N ASN A 369 -40.46 -49.82 -13.93
CA ASN A 369 -40.31 -51.15 -14.53
C ASN A 369 -39.35 -52.06 -13.75
N THR A 370 -38.38 -51.48 -13.03
CA THR A 370 -37.36 -52.25 -12.30
C THR A 370 -37.76 -52.44 -10.84
N PHE A 371 -38.25 -51.38 -10.18
CA PHE A 371 -38.62 -51.45 -8.76
C PHE A 371 -40.12 -51.62 -8.51
N GLY A 372 -40.97 -51.43 -9.54
CA GLY A 372 -42.43 -51.46 -9.38
C GLY A 372 -42.97 -50.23 -8.63
N TYR A 373 -42.26 -49.11 -8.67
CA TYR A 373 -42.59 -47.87 -7.98
C TYR A 373 -43.33 -46.93 -8.94
N THR A 374 -44.63 -47.18 -9.14
CA THR A 374 -45.47 -46.37 -10.04
C THR A 374 -45.69 -44.94 -9.54
N THR A 375 -45.60 -44.74 -8.23
CA THR A 375 -45.70 -43.42 -7.59
C THR A 375 -44.64 -43.33 -6.50
N LEU A 376 -43.94 -42.19 -6.44
CA LEU A 376 -42.97 -41.89 -5.39
C LEU A 376 -43.58 -40.95 -4.34
N SER A 377 -43.29 -41.19 -3.06
CA SER A 377 -43.66 -40.30 -1.94
C SER A 377 -42.46 -39.77 -1.16
N GLY A 378 -41.26 -39.97 -1.69
CA GLY A 378 -40.02 -39.38 -1.20
C GLY A 378 -38.89 -39.59 -2.21
N THR A 379 -38.15 -38.53 -2.47
CA THR A 379 -36.89 -38.56 -3.23
C THR A 379 -35.82 -37.98 -2.29
N TRP A 380 -35.07 -38.87 -1.64
CA TRP A 380 -34.21 -38.60 -0.48
C TRP A 380 -32.79 -39.09 -0.74
N SER A 381 -31.71 -38.43 -0.40
CA SER A 381 -31.49 -37.00 -0.25
C SER A 381 -30.50 -36.70 -1.38
N PRO A 382 -30.78 -35.76 -2.29
CA PRO A 382 -29.96 -35.61 -3.48
C PRO A 382 -28.59 -35.04 -3.11
N GLU A 383 -27.53 -35.73 -3.52
CA GLU A 383 -26.16 -35.20 -3.48
C GLU A 383 -25.54 -35.15 -4.86
N LEU A 384 -24.77 -34.09 -5.11
CA LEU A 384 -24.13 -33.81 -6.38
C LEU A 384 -22.63 -34.05 -6.27
N HIS A 385 -22.10 -34.91 -7.14
CA HIS A 385 -20.68 -35.24 -7.17
C HIS A 385 -20.18 -35.21 -8.62
N CYS A 386 -19.02 -34.59 -8.84
CA CYS A 386 -18.34 -34.62 -10.13
C CYS A 386 -17.27 -35.72 -10.12
N PHE A 387 -17.17 -36.47 -11.21
CA PHE A 387 -16.09 -37.43 -11.44
C PHE A 387 -15.27 -36.99 -12.63
N SER A 388 -13.94 -37.03 -12.47
CA SER A 388 -12.99 -36.71 -13.53
C SER A 388 -12.83 -37.90 -14.49
N ALA A 389 -12.19 -37.66 -15.64
CA ALA A 389 -11.79 -38.76 -16.52
C ALA A 389 -10.76 -39.70 -15.87
N ASP A 390 -9.97 -39.21 -14.90
CA ASP A 390 -8.97 -40.00 -14.18
C ASP A 390 -9.60 -40.92 -13.12
N ASP A 391 -10.80 -40.57 -12.62
CA ASP A 391 -11.50 -41.34 -11.59
C ASP A 391 -11.95 -42.71 -12.10
N PHE A 392 -12.64 -42.72 -13.25
CA PHE A 392 -13.27 -43.92 -13.80
C PHE A 392 -13.14 -44.06 -15.33
N GLY A 393 -12.51 -43.11 -16.02
CA GLY A 393 -12.42 -43.04 -17.49
C GLY A 393 -13.32 -41.95 -18.09
N ALA A 394 -12.99 -41.50 -19.31
CA ALA A 394 -13.67 -40.40 -20.00
C ALA A 394 -15.19 -40.61 -20.17
N ASP A 395 -15.65 -41.85 -20.38
CA ASP A 395 -17.08 -42.17 -20.53
C ASP A 395 -17.89 -41.88 -19.25
N TYR A 396 -17.22 -41.95 -18.10
CA TYR A 396 -17.82 -41.75 -16.77
C TYR A 396 -17.58 -40.34 -16.23
N ALA A 397 -16.84 -39.48 -16.93
CA ALA A 397 -16.58 -38.13 -16.51
C ALA A 397 -17.86 -37.27 -16.51
N GLY A 398 -17.95 -36.34 -15.56
CA GLY A 398 -19.04 -35.36 -15.45
C GLY A 398 -19.78 -35.39 -14.11
N TRP A 399 -20.88 -34.64 -14.04
CA TRP A 399 -21.69 -34.47 -12.83
C TRP A 399 -22.74 -35.56 -12.67
N TYR A 400 -22.85 -36.11 -11.46
CA TYR A 400 -23.83 -37.13 -11.07
C TYR A 400 -24.65 -36.67 -9.87
N MET A 401 -25.92 -37.05 -9.87
CA MET A 401 -26.83 -36.93 -8.73
C MET A 401 -27.08 -38.32 -8.15
N PHE A 402 -26.74 -38.50 -6.87
CA PHE A 402 -27.14 -39.66 -6.09
C PHE A 402 -28.43 -39.39 -5.36
N LEU A 403 -29.37 -40.33 -5.44
CA LEU A 403 -30.71 -40.17 -4.91
C LEU A 403 -31.25 -41.51 -4.43
N ALA A 404 -32.16 -41.51 -3.47
CA ALA A 404 -32.94 -42.68 -3.09
C ALA A 404 -34.43 -42.43 -3.35
N LEU A 405 -35.07 -43.42 -3.98
CA LEU A 405 -36.45 -43.39 -4.39
C LEU A 405 -37.29 -44.17 -3.38
N ARG A 406 -38.27 -43.51 -2.76
CA ARG A 406 -39.22 -44.13 -1.85
C ARG A 406 -40.54 -44.40 -2.56
N LYS A 407 -40.96 -45.67 -2.54
CA LYS A 407 -42.29 -46.08 -3.01
C LYS A 407 -43.39 -45.39 -2.20
N GLN A 408 -44.45 -44.94 -2.88
CA GLN A 408 -45.65 -44.45 -2.20
C GLN A 408 -46.22 -45.51 -1.24
N GLY A 409 -46.45 -45.11 0.02
CA GLY A 409 -46.99 -45.99 1.06
C GLY A 409 -46.91 -45.38 2.47
N ASN A 410 -47.42 -46.13 3.45
CA ASN A 410 -47.54 -45.69 4.84
C ASN A 410 -46.25 -45.83 5.67
N ASP A 411 -45.23 -46.51 5.14
CA ASP A 411 -43.91 -46.64 5.78
C ASP A 411 -42.76 -46.36 4.80
N SER A 412 -41.53 -46.46 5.31
CA SER A 412 -40.29 -46.22 4.57
C SER A 412 -39.57 -47.53 4.24
N SER A 413 -40.24 -48.68 4.23
CA SER A 413 -39.61 -50.00 4.02
C SER A 413 -39.07 -50.22 2.60
N ASN A 414 -39.57 -49.46 1.62
CA ASN A 414 -39.26 -49.61 0.20
C ASN A 414 -38.54 -48.37 -0.32
N ILE A 415 -37.21 -48.36 -0.13
CA ILE A 415 -36.31 -47.29 -0.60
C ILE A 415 -35.17 -47.93 -1.40
N ARG A 416 -34.83 -47.34 -2.55
CA ARG A 416 -33.75 -47.82 -3.44
C ARG A 416 -32.84 -46.67 -3.85
N MET A 417 -31.53 -46.89 -3.79
CA MET A 417 -30.53 -45.92 -4.25
C MET A 417 -30.37 -45.99 -5.77
N VAL A 418 -30.22 -44.82 -6.37
CA VAL A 418 -30.02 -44.63 -7.80
C VAL A 418 -29.02 -43.50 -8.06
N ALA A 419 -28.44 -43.50 -9.25
CA ALA A 419 -27.62 -42.43 -9.77
C ALA A 419 -28.23 -41.90 -11.08
N LEU A 420 -28.05 -40.61 -11.34
CA LEU A 420 -28.30 -40.00 -12.64
C LEU A 420 -27.13 -39.12 -13.05
N LYS A 421 -26.90 -38.94 -14.35
CA LYS A 421 -25.86 -38.06 -14.88
C LYS A 421 -26.49 -36.74 -15.35
N SER A 422 -25.80 -35.62 -15.18
CA SER A 422 -26.21 -34.35 -15.81
C SER A 422 -26.08 -34.47 -17.32
N SER A 423 -27.06 -33.97 -18.08
CA SER A 423 -26.97 -33.93 -19.55
C SER A 423 -25.96 -32.90 -20.06
N GLY A 424 -25.56 -31.93 -19.23
CA GLY A 424 -24.47 -31.01 -19.54
C GLY A 424 -23.15 -31.67 -19.18
N SER A 425 -22.24 -31.83 -20.15
CA SER A 425 -20.96 -32.54 -19.99
C SER A 425 -20.15 -32.03 -18.78
N ASP A 426 -20.17 -30.72 -18.55
CA ASP A 426 -19.25 -30.06 -17.58
C ASP A 426 -19.97 -29.22 -16.52
N THR A 427 -21.31 -29.29 -16.43
CA THR A 427 -22.08 -28.49 -15.46
C THR A 427 -23.08 -29.34 -14.67
N PRO A 428 -23.37 -28.99 -13.40
CA PRO A 428 -24.34 -29.71 -12.59
C PRO A 428 -25.80 -29.41 -12.96
N GLY A 429 -26.05 -28.54 -13.94
CA GLY A 429 -27.35 -27.89 -14.19
C GLY A 429 -28.49 -28.83 -14.62
N GLY A 430 -28.20 -30.06 -15.03
CA GLY A 430 -29.19 -30.99 -15.54
C GLY A 430 -29.78 -30.53 -16.90
N PRO A 431 -30.95 -31.06 -17.30
CA PRO A 431 -31.73 -32.10 -16.64
C PRO A 431 -30.93 -33.40 -16.44
N TYR A 432 -31.34 -34.22 -15.47
CA TYR A 432 -30.62 -35.46 -15.18
C TYR A 432 -31.14 -36.61 -16.05
N VAL A 433 -30.21 -37.40 -16.59
CA VAL A 433 -30.43 -38.46 -17.58
C VAL A 433 -29.86 -39.79 -17.07
N HIS A 434 -30.27 -40.88 -17.70
CA HIS A 434 -29.64 -42.17 -17.51
C HIS A 434 -28.18 -42.13 -18.02
N PRO A 435 -27.19 -42.54 -17.22
CA PRO A 435 -25.78 -42.38 -17.56
C PRO A 435 -25.31 -43.18 -18.78
N ILE A 436 -26.04 -44.23 -19.17
CA ILE A 436 -25.66 -45.11 -20.30
C ILE A 436 -26.40 -44.77 -21.59
N ASP A 437 -27.71 -44.51 -21.52
CA ASP A 437 -28.56 -44.37 -22.71
C ASP A 437 -29.06 -42.93 -22.94
N GLY A 438 -28.73 -42.01 -22.03
CA GLY A 438 -29.08 -40.59 -22.14
C GLY A 438 -30.56 -40.26 -21.96
N THR A 439 -31.40 -41.24 -21.59
CA THR A 439 -32.84 -41.00 -21.42
C THR A 439 -33.09 -40.06 -20.25
N GLN A 440 -33.78 -38.95 -20.51
CA GLN A 440 -34.11 -37.94 -19.51
C GLN A 440 -34.97 -38.51 -18.38
N TYR A 441 -34.63 -38.14 -17.13
CA TYR A 441 -35.28 -38.52 -15.87
C TYR A 441 -35.29 -40.03 -15.56
N LYS A 442 -34.70 -40.86 -16.40
CA LYS A 442 -34.53 -42.30 -16.15
C LYS A 442 -33.30 -42.51 -15.27
N SER A 443 -33.48 -43.14 -14.11
CA SER A 443 -32.40 -43.36 -13.16
C SER A 443 -31.64 -44.68 -13.39
N GLN A 444 -30.41 -44.78 -12.89
CA GLN A 444 -29.59 -45.99 -12.91
C GLN A 444 -29.53 -46.58 -11.49
N PRO A 445 -29.95 -47.84 -11.26
CA PRO A 445 -29.79 -48.50 -9.96
C PRO A 445 -28.31 -48.63 -9.56
N ILE A 446 -28.01 -48.55 -8.27
CA ILE A 446 -26.69 -48.90 -7.76
C ILE A 446 -26.49 -50.43 -7.83
N LEU A 447 -25.35 -50.84 -8.35
CA LEU A 447 -25.00 -52.24 -8.60
C LEU A 447 -23.92 -52.73 -7.62
N ASP A 448 -24.01 -53.99 -7.21
CA ASP A 448 -22.97 -54.68 -6.46
C ASP A 448 -21.70 -54.91 -7.30
N LYS A 449 -20.67 -55.51 -6.70
CA LYS A 449 -19.40 -55.77 -7.39
C LYS A 449 -19.52 -56.68 -8.62
N ASP A 450 -20.55 -57.53 -8.66
CA ASP A 450 -20.80 -58.50 -9.73
C ASP A 450 -21.77 -57.95 -10.79
N GLY A 451 -22.28 -56.73 -10.59
CA GLY A 451 -23.16 -56.02 -11.53
C GLY A 451 -24.65 -56.27 -11.30
N ASN A 452 -25.06 -56.86 -10.17
CA ASN A 452 -26.47 -57.04 -9.82
C ASN A 452 -27.02 -55.82 -9.08
N ILE A 453 -28.32 -55.56 -9.22
CA ILE A 453 -28.99 -54.47 -8.52
C ILE A 453 -28.99 -54.75 -7.01
N ILE A 454 -28.55 -53.76 -6.23
CA ILE A 454 -28.71 -53.77 -4.77
C ILE A 454 -30.19 -53.53 -4.45
N THR A 455 -30.84 -54.52 -3.85
CA THR A 455 -32.30 -54.48 -3.56
C THR A 455 -32.61 -54.21 -2.09
N GLU A 456 -31.58 -54.16 -1.26
CA GLU A 456 -31.64 -53.83 0.14
C GLU A 456 -32.11 -52.39 0.34
N TRP A 457 -32.63 -52.11 1.54
CA TRP A 457 -32.96 -50.75 1.93
C TRP A 457 -31.69 -49.91 2.01
N GLY A 458 -31.68 -48.75 1.34
CA GLY A 458 -30.59 -47.79 1.47
C GLY A 458 -30.94 -46.39 0.99
N CYS A 459 -30.36 -45.38 1.65
CA CYS A 459 -30.52 -43.97 1.27
C CYS A 459 -29.32 -43.12 1.69
N GLY A 460 -29.34 -41.83 1.32
CA GLY A 460 -28.30 -40.87 1.71
C GLY A 460 -26.92 -41.28 1.22
N MET A 461 -26.80 -41.64 -0.06
CA MET A 461 -25.53 -42.04 -0.65
C MET A 461 -24.64 -40.80 -0.85
N SER A 462 -23.46 -40.82 -0.26
CA SER A 462 -22.41 -39.82 -0.41
C SER A 462 -21.09 -40.49 -0.82
N ILE A 463 -20.07 -39.69 -1.09
CA ILE A 463 -18.79 -40.15 -1.64
C ILE A 463 -17.64 -39.82 -0.69
N LEU A 464 -16.78 -40.80 -0.44
CA LEU A 464 -15.49 -40.64 0.21
C LEU A 464 -14.38 -40.81 -0.83
N ARG A 465 -13.39 -39.92 -0.80
CA ARG A 465 -12.19 -39.95 -1.65
C ARG A 465 -10.96 -40.15 -0.77
N ILE A 466 -10.12 -41.11 -1.14
CA ILE A 466 -8.79 -41.26 -0.56
C ILE A 466 -7.80 -41.02 -1.69
N GLU A 467 -7.07 -39.91 -1.61
CA GLU A 467 -6.27 -39.38 -2.72
C GLU A 467 -4.93 -40.11 -2.91
N SER A 468 -4.40 -40.73 -1.84
CA SER A 468 -3.07 -41.32 -1.85
C SER A 468 -2.94 -42.52 -0.90
N GLY A 469 -1.82 -43.23 -1.00
CA GLY A 469 -1.52 -44.40 -0.17
C GLY A 469 -2.14 -45.70 -0.69
N GLU A 470 -1.99 -46.77 0.10
CA GLU A 470 -2.45 -48.13 -0.23
C GLU A 470 -3.95 -48.21 -0.54
N TYR A 471 -4.75 -47.40 0.16
CA TYR A 471 -6.20 -47.35 0.04
C TYR A 471 -6.70 -46.24 -0.88
N LYS A 472 -5.83 -45.71 -1.76
CA LYS A 472 -6.24 -44.73 -2.77
C LYS A 472 -7.45 -45.25 -3.56
N GLY A 473 -8.52 -44.46 -3.61
CA GLY A 473 -9.74 -44.83 -4.30
C GLY A 473 -10.94 -43.97 -3.91
N ILE A 474 -12.05 -44.23 -4.62
CA ILE A 474 -13.33 -43.59 -4.40
C ILE A 474 -14.29 -44.63 -3.81
N TYR A 475 -15.01 -44.25 -2.77
CA TYR A 475 -15.88 -45.11 -1.99
C TYR A 475 -17.28 -44.50 -1.90
N ALA A 476 -18.29 -45.34 -2.06
CA ALA A 476 -19.67 -45.02 -1.75
C ALA A 476 -19.92 -45.22 -0.26
N MET A 477 -20.58 -44.27 0.39
CA MET A 477 -21.11 -44.40 1.74
C MET A 477 -22.63 -44.24 1.70
N TRP A 478 -23.37 -45.01 2.47
CA TRP A 478 -24.83 -44.87 2.53
C TRP A 478 -25.40 -45.41 3.83
N VAL A 479 -26.66 -45.07 4.10
CA VAL A 479 -27.39 -45.57 5.26
C VAL A 479 -28.02 -46.91 4.90
N ALA A 480 -27.84 -47.90 5.76
CA ALA A 480 -28.61 -49.15 5.76
C ALA A 480 -29.36 -49.30 7.08
N GLU A 481 -30.31 -50.22 7.11
CA GLU A 481 -31.08 -50.55 8.31
C GLU A 481 -30.87 -52.00 8.72
N GLU A 482 -31.05 -52.25 10.01
CA GLU A 482 -30.99 -53.59 10.58
C GLU A 482 -32.09 -53.78 11.62
N ASN A 483 -32.70 -54.97 11.64
CA ASN A 483 -33.75 -55.37 12.59
C ASN A 483 -35.01 -54.48 12.61
N ARG A 484 -35.43 -53.96 11.44
CA ARG A 484 -36.67 -53.17 11.29
C ARG A 484 -37.87 -53.86 11.95
N GLY A 485 -38.62 -53.11 12.74
CA GLY A 485 -39.84 -53.58 13.40
C GLY A 485 -39.62 -54.30 14.73
N THR A 486 -38.38 -54.36 15.23
CA THR A 486 -38.01 -54.94 16.53
C THR A 486 -37.53 -53.88 17.52
N ALA A 487 -37.32 -54.27 18.78
CA ALA A 487 -36.74 -53.40 19.80
C ALA A 487 -35.30 -52.95 19.48
N ASP A 488 -34.56 -53.77 18.74
CA ASP A 488 -33.17 -53.51 18.34
C ASP A 488 -33.07 -52.92 16.93
N PHE A 489 -34.07 -52.13 16.51
CA PHE A 489 -34.06 -51.47 15.21
C PHE A 489 -33.05 -50.31 15.19
N PHE A 490 -32.11 -50.32 14.25
CA PHE A 490 -31.16 -49.22 14.06
C PHE A 490 -30.77 -49.01 12.60
N GLN A 491 -30.22 -47.83 12.32
CA GLN A 491 -29.55 -47.47 11.07
C GLN A 491 -28.03 -47.52 11.25
N LYS A 492 -27.31 -47.77 10.16
CA LYS A 492 -25.85 -47.90 10.13
C LYS A 492 -25.29 -47.30 8.85
N ILE A 493 -24.04 -46.82 8.89
CA ILE A 493 -23.34 -46.35 7.69
C ILE A 493 -22.55 -47.51 7.10
N MET A 494 -22.89 -47.81 5.85
CA MET A 494 -22.19 -48.75 4.99
C MET A 494 -21.13 -48.02 4.16
N ILE A 495 -20.09 -48.74 3.73
CA ILE A 495 -19.09 -48.26 2.78
C ILE A 495 -18.71 -49.37 1.80
N ALA A 496 -18.44 -49.01 0.55
CA ALA A 496 -17.84 -49.89 -0.45
C ALA A 496 -17.02 -49.08 -1.47
N ARG A 497 -15.95 -49.65 -1.99
CA ARG A 497 -15.17 -49.04 -3.09
C ARG A 497 -16.01 -49.01 -4.37
N LEU A 498 -15.88 -47.97 -5.18
CA LEU A 498 -16.55 -47.83 -6.47
C LEU A 498 -15.65 -48.31 -7.64
N LYS A 499 -16.29 -48.97 -8.61
CA LYS A 499 -15.73 -49.33 -9.92
C LYS A 499 -16.13 -48.32 -11.00
N SER A 500 -17.32 -47.75 -10.87
CA SER A 500 -17.86 -46.64 -11.66
C SER A 500 -18.78 -45.83 -10.75
N PRO A 501 -19.33 -44.69 -11.17
CA PRO A 501 -20.21 -43.89 -10.31
C PRO A 501 -21.43 -44.65 -9.77
N TRP A 502 -21.85 -45.77 -10.37
CA TRP A 502 -23.04 -46.54 -9.94
C TRP A 502 -22.79 -48.05 -9.73
N GLN A 503 -21.54 -48.53 -9.80
CA GLN A 503 -21.20 -49.93 -9.55
C GLN A 503 -20.10 -50.04 -8.49
N LEU A 504 -20.32 -50.89 -7.49
CA LEU A 504 -19.31 -51.20 -6.48
C LEU A 504 -18.15 -52.01 -7.07
N ALA A 505 -16.97 -51.91 -6.47
CA ALA A 505 -15.78 -52.72 -6.76
C ALA A 505 -15.49 -53.76 -5.67
N SER A 506 -16.11 -53.61 -4.49
CA SER A 506 -15.92 -54.44 -3.32
C SER A 506 -17.24 -54.73 -2.62
N GLU A 507 -17.22 -55.67 -1.67
CA GLU A 507 -18.36 -55.96 -0.81
C GLU A 507 -18.65 -54.80 0.14
N PRO A 508 -19.93 -54.43 0.36
CA PRO A 508 -20.33 -53.49 1.39
C PRO A 508 -19.95 -53.93 2.80
N THR A 509 -19.39 -53.02 3.59
CA THR A 509 -19.10 -53.23 5.02
C THR A 509 -19.69 -52.14 5.89
N VAL A 510 -19.89 -52.42 7.18
CA VAL A 510 -20.39 -51.44 8.16
C VAL A 510 -19.19 -50.71 8.78
N ILE A 511 -19.22 -49.38 8.81
CA ILE A 511 -18.21 -48.56 9.50
C ILE A 511 -18.75 -47.76 10.69
N LEU A 512 -20.06 -47.56 10.79
CA LEU A 512 -20.65 -46.79 11.88
C LEU A 512 -22.01 -47.34 12.30
N THR A 513 -22.19 -47.51 13.60
CA THR A 513 -23.47 -47.86 14.26
C THR A 513 -23.72 -46.90 15.44
N PRO A 514 -24.98 -46.73 15.89
CA PRO A 514 -25.30 -45.90 17.05
C PRO A 514 -24.83 -46.60 18.32
N THR A 515 -23.89 -45.98 19.04
CA THR A 515 -23.30 -46.50 20.28
C THR A 515 -23.27 -45.47 21.41
N GLN A 516 -23.41 -44.18 21.11
CA GLN A 516 -23.46 -43.10 22.08
C GLN A 516 -24.92 -42.71 22.37
N TYR A 517 -25.20 -42.32 23.61
CA TYR A 517 -26.57 -41.98 24.05
C TYR A 517 -27.26 -40.97 23.15
N TRP A 518 -26.58 -39.88 22.78
CA TRP A 518 -27.12 -38.84 21.91
C TRP A 518 -27.49 -39.32 20.50
N GLU A 519 -27.06 -40.49 20.04
CA GLU A 519 -27.41 -41.08 18.74
C GLU A 519 -28.73 -41.87 18.81
N THR A 520 -29.26 -42.11 20.01
CA THR A 520 -30.37 -43.05 20.25
C THR A 520 -31.67 -42.36 20.66
N ILE A 521 -31.69 -41.03 20.78
CA ILE A 521 -32.83 -40.28 21.30
C ILE A 521 -33.99 -40.31 20.29
N GLY A 522 -35.13 -40.84 20.71
CA GLY A 522 -36.31 -41.02 19.85
C GLY A 522 -36.45 -42.41 19.25
N SER A 523 -35.50 -43.32 19.50
CA SER A 523 -35.62 -44.74 19.17
C SER A 523 -36.59 -45.47 20.12
N GLY A 524 -37.11 -46.62 19.67
CA GLY A 524 -38.00 -47.47 20.45
C GLY A 524 -39.46 -47.46 20.00
N TYR A 525 -40.30 -48.15 20.76
CA TYR A 525 -41.72 -48.32 20.43
C TYR A 525 -42.53 -47.08 20.79
N ASN A 526 -43.21 -46.48 19.81
CA ASN A 526 -44.03 -45.29 20.06
C ASN A 526 -45.51 -45.59 20.34
N GLY A 527 -45.90 -46.86 20.45
CA GLY A 527 -47.31 -47.29 20.53
C GLY A 527 -47.90 -47.84 19.23
N THR A 528 -47.24 -47.62 18.08
CA THR A 528 -47.68 -48.12 16.76
C THR A 528 -46.57 -48.84 15.99
N LYS A 529 -45.34 -48.37 16.08
CA LYS A 529 -44.17 -48.99 15.43
C LYS A 529 -42.91 -48.72 16.23
N TYR A 530 -41.86 -49.49 15.94
CA TYR A 530 -40.51 -49.22 16.41
C TYR A 530 -39.84 -48.16 15.52
N TYR A 531 -39.25 -47.15 16.14
CA TYR A 531 -38.35 -46.19 15.50
C TYR A 531 -36.89 -46.61 15.69
N PRO A 532 -36.03 -46.39 14.68
CA PRO A 532 -34.65 -46.80 14.75
C PRO A 532 -33.83 -45.91 15.70
N ALA A 533 -32.77 -46.47 16.29
CA ALA A 533 -31.61 -45.66 16.67
C ALA A 533 -30.88 -45.22 15.38
N VAL A 534 -30.52 -43.95 15.29
CA VAL A 534 -30.19 -43.31 14.00
C VAL A 534 -28.73 -42.90 14.00
N VAL A 535 -28.00 -43.38 12.98
CA VAL A 535 -26.85 -42.69 12.40
C VAL A 535 -27.09 -42.58 10.88
N GLU A 536 -27.08 -41.37 10.34
CA GLU A 536 -27.39 -41.11 8.93
C GLU A 536 -26.66 -39.87 8.37
N GLY A 537 -26.85 -39.53 7.09
CA GLY A 537 -26.31 -38.30 6.48
C GLY A 537 -24.79 -38.17 6.61
N ALA A 538 -24.06 -39.22 6.23
CA ALA A 538 -22.60 -39.28 6.33
C ALA A 538 -21.95 -38.53 5.18
N THR A 539 -21.20 -37.47 5.49
CA THR A 539 -20.47 -36.64 4.54
C THR A 539 -18.99 -36.66 4.89
N ALA A 540 -18.13 -36.94 3.91
CA ALA A 540 -16.68 -36.90 4.09
C ALA A 540 -16.19 -35.44 4.16
N LEU A 541 -15.22 -35.18 5.05
CA LEU A 541 -14.53 -33.92 5.20
C LEU A 541 -13.03 -34.17 5.30
N TYR A 542 -12.22 -33.33 4.66
CA TYR A 542 -10.77 -33.54 4.54
C TYR A 542 -10.01 -32.47 5.31
N GLY A 543 -9.01 -32.89 6.09
CA GLY A 543 -8.08 -32.02 6.79
C GLY A 543 -6.89 -31.61 5.93
N LYS A 544 -6.19 -30.56 6.36
CA LYS A 544 -5.09 -29.93 5.63
C LYS A 544 -3.85 -30.82 5.49
N ASP A 545 -3.66 -31.79 6.38
CA ASP A 545 -2.50 -32.69 6.36
C ASP A 545 -2.91 -34.13 5.97
N GLY A 546 -3.99 -34.27 5.20
CA GLY A 546 -4.47 -35.57 4.70
C GLY A 546 -5.35 -36.35 5.67
N GLN A 547 -5.80 -35.74 6.77
CA GLN A 547 -6.79 -36.36 7.65
C GLN A 547 -8.13 -36.53 6.93
N VAL A 548 -8.84 -37.62 7.23
CA VAL A 548 -10.18 -37.89 6.70
C VAL A 548 -11.15 -38.00 7.87
N TYR A 549 -12.20 -37.19 7.84
CA TYR A 549 -13.29 -37.19 8.78
C TYR A 549 -14.58 -37.60 8.08
N ILE A 550 -15.46 -38.30 8.77
CA ILE A 550 -16.85 -38.44 8.35
C ILE A 550 -17.71 -37.72 9.37
N ILE A 551 -18.44 -36.72 8.90
CA ILE A 551 -19.46 -36.04 9.67
C ILE A 551 -20.77 -36.76 9.41
N TYR A 552 -21.49 -37.13 10.46
CA TYR A 552 -22.74 -37.87 10.37
C TYR A 552 -23.76 -37.28 11.32
N CYS A 553 -25.01 -37.69 11.20
CA CYS A 553 -26.09 -37.26 12.08
C CYS A 553 -26.45 -38.37 13.06
N GLY A 554 -26.82 -38.01 14.29
CA GLY A 554 -27.35 -38.96 15.28
C GLY A 554 -28.71 -38.55 15.80
N SER A 555 -29.46 -39.53 16.34
CA SER A 555 -30.88 -39.42 16.73
C SER A 555 -31.83 -39.20 15.54
N GLY A 556 -33.14 -39.31 15.72
CA GLY A 556 -34.09 -39.03 14.64
C GLY A 556 -34.21 -37.53 14.36
N TYR A 557 -34.38 -37.12 13.11
CA TYR A 557 -34.60 -35.69 12.75
C TYR A 557 -35.82 -35.06 13.48
N TRP A 558 -36.73 -35.89 14.00
CA TRP A 558 -37.87 -35.47 14.81
C TRP A 558 -37.52 -35.15 16.27
N THR A 559 -36.32 -35.48 16.77
CA THR A 559 -35.87 -35.27 18.16
C THR A 559 -34.65 -34.33 18.26
N ASN A 560 -33.60 -34.74 18.99
CA ASN A 560 -32.38 -34.01 19.34
C ASN A 560 -31.29 -34.18 18.27
N TYR A 561 -31.71 -34.15 17.01
CA TYR A 561 -30.85 -34.38 15.86
C TYR A 561 -29.64 -33.42 15.86
N GLY A 562 -28.46 -33.97 15.59
CA GLY A 562 -27.19 -33.25 15.65
C GLY A 562 -26.10 -33.95 14.86
N LEU A 563 -24.99 -33.26 14.60
CA LEU A 563 -23.83 -33.78 13.90
C LEU A 563 -22.82 -34.41 14.87
N GLY A 564 -22.33 -35.59 14.53
CA GLY A 564 -21.18 -36.25 15.14
C GLY A 564 -20.03 -36.38 14.14
N GLN A 565 -18.85 -36.72 14.65
CA GLN A 565 -17.64 -36.97 13.85
C GLN A 565 -17.04 -38.34 14.17
N ILE A 566 -16.62 -39.05 13.12
CA ILE A 566 -15.65 -40.16 13.19
C ILE A 566 -14.41 -39.79 12.36
N THR A 567 -13.23 -40.27 12.77
CA THR A 567 -11.95 -39.94 12.14
C THR A 567 -11.29 -41.20 11.64
N TRP A 568 -10.79 -41.19 10.39
CA TRP A 568 -10.00 -42.29 9.85
C TRP A 568 -8.60 -42.29 10.48
N ASN A 569 -8.20 -43.43 11.03
CA ASN A 569 -6.91 -43.64 11.70
C ASN A 569 -5.90 -44.43 10.83
N GLY A 570 -6.11 -44.43 9.51
CA GLY A 570 -5.38 -45.32 8.61
C GLY A 570 -5.87 -46.78 8.67
N GLY A 571 -5.26 -47.64 7.86
CA GLY A 571 -5.78 -48.99 7.59
C GLY A 571 -6.95 -48.97 6.61
N ASP A 572 -7.54 -50.13 6.33
CA ASP A 572 -8.62 -50.25 5.34
C ASP A 572 -9.82 -49.36 5.72
N PRO A 573 -10.22 -48.37 4.90
CA PRO A 573 -11.38 -47.52 5.17
C PRO A 573 -12.70 -48.31 5.23
N GLN A 574 -12.74 -49.55 4.70
CA GLN A 574 -13.90 -50.43 4.82
C GLN A 574 -13.93 -51.21 6.15
N SER A 575 -12.90 -51.11 7.00
CA SER A 575 -12.92 -51.69 8.34
C SER A 575 -13.45 -50.68 9.37
N ALA A 576 -14.44 -51.08 10.17
CA ALA A 576 -14.92 -50.28 11.29
C ALA A 576 -13.82 -49.91 12.30
N SER A 577 -12.79 -50.76 12.46
CA SER A 577 -11.66 -50.49 13.37
C SER A 577 -10.75 -49.35 12.89
N SER A 578 -10.83 -48.98 11.61
CA SER A 578 -10.07 -47.87 11.04
C SER A 578 -10.70 -46.51 11.34
N TRP A 579 -11.88 -46.49 11.96
CA TRP A 579 -12.62 -45.27 12.27
C TRP A 579 -12.78 -45.08 13.77
N VAL A 580 -12.39 -43.92 14.27
CA VAL A 580 -12.50 -43.57 15.69
C VAL A 580 -13.59 -42.53 15.89
N LYS A 581 -14.62 -42.91 16.65
CA LYS A 581 -15.74 -42.04 17.00
C LYS A 581 -15.34 -41.04 18.09
N TYR A 582 -15.58 -39.76 17.84
CA TYR A 582 -15.25 -38.71 18.81
C TYR A 582 -16.10 -38.84 20.08
N THR A 583 -15.44 -38.85 21.24
CA THR A 583 -16.09 -39.16 22.53
C THR A 583 -16.99 -38.05 23.04
N ASP A 584 -16.80 -36.81 22.58
CA ASP A 584 -17.59 -35.65 22.99
C ASP A 584 -18.59 -35.21 21.91
N ASN A 585 -19.00 -36.12 21.04
CA ASN A 585 -20.13 -35.92 20.14
C ASN A 585 -21.45 -35.66 20.94
N PRO A 586 -22.42 -34.91 20.39
CA PRO A 586 -22.39 -34.27 19.07
C PRO A 586 -21.41 -33.09 19.04
N ILE A 587 -20.82 -32.84 17.88
CA ILE A 587 -19.95 -31.68 17.60
C ILE A 587 -20.75 -30.44 17.20
N PHE A 588 -21.99 -30.61 16.73
CA PHE A 588 -22.86 -29.50 16.36
C PHE A 588 -24.33 -29.87 16.52
N GLY A 589 -25.13 -28.99 17.13
CA GLY A 589 -26.56 -29.19 17.30
C GLY A 589 -27.18 -28.31 18.38
N ALA A 590 -28.49 -28.44 18.56
CA ALA A 590 -29.23 -27.70 19.59
C ALA A 590 -29.09 -28.32 20.99
N ASN A 591 -28.52 -29.52 21.08
CA ASN A 591 -28.49 -30.32 22.30
C ASN A 591 -27.06 -30.79 22.62
N ASP A 592 -26.76 -30.93 23.92
CA ASP A 592 -25.52 -31.55 24.40
C ASP A 592 -25.54 -33.09 24.28
N LYS A 593 -24.42 -33.74 24.60
CA LYS A 593 -24.27 -35.21 24.58
C LYS A 593 -25.21 -35.98 25.50
N ASN A 594 -25.84 -35.30 26.46
CA ASN A 594 -26.82 -35.87 27.39
C ASN A 594 -28.26 -35.55 26.92
N GLY A 595 -28.44 -35.02 25.72
CA GLY A 595 -29.74 -34.66 25.16
C GLY A 595 -30.35 -33.38 25.73
N ARG A 596 -29.60 -32.54 26.47
CA ARG A 596 -30.13 -31.30 27.03
C ARG A 596 -30.04 -30.17 26.01
N HIS A 597 -31.15 -29.49 25.77
CA HIS A 597 -31.18 -28.35 24.85
C HIS A 597 -30.38 -27.17 25.42
N TYR A 598 -29.57 -26.53 24.60
CA TYR A 598 -28.84 -25.32 24.98
C TYR A 598 -29.79 -24.12 25.09
N THR A 599 -29.60 -23.26 26.10
CA THR A 599 -30.37 -22.01 26.18
C THR A 599 -29.90 -21.00 25.14
N GLY A 600 -30.82 -20.29 24.49
CA GLY A 600 -30.51 -19.25 23.51
C GLY A 600 -30.39 -19.75 22.07
N VAL A 601 -30.66 -21.04 21.81
CA VAL A 601 -30.62 -21.61 20.46
C VAL A 601 -32.02 -21.59 19.85
N MET A 602 -32.18 -20.88 18.74
CA MET A 602 -33.47 -20.67 18.04
C MET A 602 -33.74 -21.73 16.95
N MET A 603 -33.02 -22.84 17.01
CA MET A 603 -33.09 -23.94 16.05
C MET A 603 -33.07 -25.28 16.76
N GLN A 604 -33.75 -26.28 16.18
CA GLN A 604 -33.70 -27.66 16.61
C GLN A 604 -33.43 -28.62 15.48
N GLY A 605 -32.78 -29.73 15.82
CA GLY A 605 -32.54 -30.82 14.91
C GLY A 605 -31.65 -30.41 13.73
N ALA A 606 -30.55 -29.71 14.03
CA ALA A 606 -29.58 -29.29 13.02
C ALA A 606 -28.81 -30.51 12.49
N GLY A 607 -28.92 -30.81 11.20
CA GLY A 607 -28.29 -32.00 10.65
C GLY A 607 -28.35 -32.12 9.13
N HIS A 608 -27.88 -33.28 8.66
CA HIS A 608 -27.66 -33.65 7.26
C HIS A 608 -26.88 -32.56 6.54
N ALA A 609 -25.65 -32.33 7.02
CA ALA A 609 -24.80 -31.24 6.56
C ALA A 609 -23.99 -31.63 5.33
N PHE A 610 -23.95 -30.72 4.36
CA PHE A 610 -23.02 -30.74 3.25
C PHE A 610 -21.95 -29.66 3.46
N PHE A 611 -20.76 -29.88 2.92
CA PHE A 611 -19.62 -29.00 3.14
C PHE A 611 -19.08 -28.47 1.82
N LEU A 612 -18.71 -27.20 1.81
CA LEU A 612 -18.07 -26.56 0.67
C LEU A 612 -17.06 -25.52 1.15
N HIS A 613 -16.04 -25.30 0.34
CA HIS A 613 -15.07 -24.23 0.53
C HIS A 613 -15.44 -23.05 -0.37
N ASP A 614 -15.17 -21.85 0.12
CA ASP A 614 -15.22 -20.64 -0.68
C ASP A 614 -13.88 -20.39 -1.39
N ALA A 615 -13.77 -19.27 -2.10
CA ALA A 615 -12.58 -18.90 -2.86
C ALA A 615 -11.37 -18.49 -1.99
N GLU A 616 -11.55 -18.32 -0.69
CA GLU A 616 -10.47 -18.11 0.27
C GLU A 616 -10.11 -19.39 1.04
N ASP A 617 -10.60 -20.55 0.57
CA ASP A 617 -10.47 -21.84 1.24
C ASP A 617 -11.11 -21.89 2.64
N ARG A 618 -12.09 -21.00 2.90
CA ARG A 618 -12.87 -21.01 4.14
C ARG A 618 -13.97 -22.05 4.02
N LEU A 619 -14.09 -22.88 5.04
CA LEU A 619 -15.06 -23.99 5.08
C LEU A 619 -16.43 -23.51 5.58
N TYR A 620 -17.48 -23.97 4.91
CA TYR A 620 -18.87 -23.71 5.27
C TYR A 620 -19.63 -25.03 5.41
N ALA A 621 -20.53 -25.09 6.39
CA ALA A 621 -21.51 -26.15 6.49
C ALA A 621 -22.86 -25.63 6.02
N VAL A 622 -23.52 -26.41 5.17
CA VAL A 622 -24.89 -26.19 4.75
C VAL A 622 -25.73 -27.32 5.31
N TYR A 623 -26.67 -27.01 6.19
CA TYR A 623 -27.43 -28.01 6.95
C TYR A 623 -28.90 -27.61 7.05
N HIS A 624 -29.76 -28.55 7.46
CA HIS A 624 -31.14 -28.22 7.76
C HIS A 624 -31.39 -28.10 9.26
N ALA A 625 -32.35 -27.28 9.66
CA ALA A 625 -32.87 -27.26 11.03
C ALA A 625 -34.33 -26.81 11.08
N TYR A 626 -35.01 -27.05 12.20
CA TYR A 626 -36.33 -26.53 12.51
C TYR A 626 -36.21 -25.22 13.29
N PRO A 627 -36.87 -24.13 12.87
CA PRO A 627 -37.05 -22.96 13.73
C PRO A 627 -37.70 -23.32 15.08
N SER A 628 -37.22 -22.72 16.16
CA SER A 628 -37.79 -22.87 17.51
C SER A 628 -37.61 -21.60 18.35
N ALA A 629 -38.26 -21.53 19.51
CA ALA A 629 -37.94 -20.52 20.52
C ALA A 629 -36.59 -20.82 21.20
N ALA A 630 -36.02 -19.82 21.89
CA ALA A 630 -34.69 -19.88 22.50
C ALA A 630 -34.51 -20.97 23.58
N ASN A 631 -35.63 -21.44 24.14
CA ASN A 631 -35.67 -22.52 25.13
C ASN A 631 -35.98 -23.88 24.50
N GLY A 632 -36.02 -23.97 23.16
CA GLY A 632 -36.38 -25.18 22.42
C GLY A 632 -37.87 -25.50 22.35
N SER A 633 -38.75 -24.64 22.88
CA SER A 633 -40.20 -24.82 22.68
C SER A 633 -40.66 -24.32 21.31
N GLY A 634 -41.86 -24.72 20.88
CA GLY A 634 -42.45 -24.20 19.64
C GLY A 634 -41.72 -24.60 18.36
N LYS A 635 -41.11 -25.79 18.31
CA LYS A 635 -40.49 -26.37 17.10
C LYS A 635 -41.46 -26.28 15.92
N ALA A 636 -41.03 -25.63 14.84
CA ALA A 636 -41.83 -25.49 13.63
C ALA A 636 -42.07 -26.84 12.93
N SER A 637 -43.04 -26.88 12.02
CA SER A 637 -43.40 -28.10 11.28
C SER A 637 -42.47 -28.41 10.10
N ALA A 638 -41.77 -27.40 9.57
CA ALA A 638 -40.89 -27.52 8.41
C ALA A 638 -39.42 -27.29 8.78
N ARG A 639 -38.55 -28.04 8.11
CA ARG A 639 -37.10 -27.81 8.09
C ARG A 639 -36.78 -26.70 7.09
N ASN A 640 -35.74 -25.94 7.38
CA ASN A 640 -35.16 -24.92 6.52
C ASN A 640 -33.67 -25.22 6.33
N ALA A 641 -33.09 -24.79 5.21
CA ALA A 641 -31.65 -24.84 4.96
C ALA A 641 -30.96 -23.59 5.50
N TYR A 642 -29.81 -23.80 6.16
CA TYR A 642 -28.96 -22.77 6.72
C TYR A 642 -27.52 -22.97 6.23
N ILE A 643 -26.74 -21.88 6.18
CA ILE A 643 -25.30 -21.89 5.91
C ILE A 643 -24.57 -21.16 7.02
N GLU A 644 -23.47 -21.72 7.50
CA GLU A 644 -22.62 -21.08 8.51
C GLU A 644 -21.15 -21.44 8.28
N PRO A 645 -20.20 -20.51 8.53
CA PRO A 645 -18.78 -20.82 8.49
C PRO A 645 -18.40 -21.79 9.61
N CYS A 646 -17.51 -22.72 9.31
CA CYS A 646 -16.96 -23.68 10.26
C CYS A 646 -15.48 -23.93 9.97
N THR A 647 -14.77 -24.52 10.92
CA THR A 647 -13.32 -24.77 10.79
C THR A 647 -12.95 -26.07 11.49
N ILE A 648 -11.92 -26.75 11.00
CA ILE A 648 -11.33 -27.90 11.69
C ILE A 648 -10.36 -27.35 12.73
N ASP A 649 -10.69 -27.50 14.01
CA ASP A 649 -9.84 -27.10 15.13
C ASP A 649 -8.80 -28.19 15.40
N TYR A 650 -7.58 -27.96 14.91
CA TYR A 650 -6.43 -28.84 15.10
C TYR A 650 -5.81 -28.74 16.51
N SER A 651 -6.38 -27.97 17.44
CA SER A 651 -5.99 -28.02 18.85
C SER A 651 -6.75 -29.10 19.63
N LEU A 652 -7.89 -29.56 19.10
CA LEU A 652 -8.73 -30.56 19.73
C LEU A 652 -8.31 -31.98 19.34
N TYR A 653 -7.96 -32.78 20.35
CA TYR A 653 -7.67 -34.20 20.18
C TYR A 653 -8.98 -34.99 20.06
N ASN A 654 -9.16 -35.70 18.94
CA ASN A 654 -10.39 -36.44 18.65
C ASN A 654 -10.40 -37.89 19.15
N GLY A 655 -9.40 -38.26 19.95
CA GLY A 655 -9.18 -39.63 20.43
C GLY A 655 -8.03 -40.34 19.72
N THR A 656 -7.57 -39.80 18.59
CA THR A 656 -6.57 -40.47 17.73
C THR A 656 -5.56 -39.51 17.11
N ASN A 657 -6.06 -38.44 16.50
CA ASN A 657 -5.26 -37.35 15.96
C ASN A 657 -5.89 -36.02 16.40
N TYR A 658 -5.31 -34.91 15.95
CA TYR A 658 -5.86 -33.59 16.14
C TYR A 658 -6.78 -33.20 14.97
N GLY A 659 -7.85 -32.47 15.30
CA GLY A 659 -8.84 -31.99 14.33
C GLY A 659 -10.25 -32.43 14.69
N VAL A 660 -11.07 -31.46 15.11
CA VAL A 660 -12.50 -31.59 15.32
C VAL A 660 -13.19 -30.44 14.60
N LEU A 661 -14.26 -30.71 13.86
CA LEU A 661 -15.04 -29.65 13.22
C LEU A 661 -15.71 -28.77 14.30
N THR A 662 -15.55 -27.46 14.18
CA THR A 662 -16.06 -26.44 15.10
C THR A 662 -16.72 -25.29 14.34
N PHE A 663 -17.65 -24.59 15.00
CA PHE A 663 -18.40 -23.48 14.43
C PHE A 663 -18.19 -22.21 15.26
N GLY A 664 -18.54 -21.04 14.70
CA GLY A 664 -18.36 -19.75 15.38
C GLY A 664 -19.07 -19.63 16.74
N ASN A 665 -20.21 -20.30 16.92
CA ASN A 665 -20.95 -20.38 18.19
C ASN A 665 -20.64 -21.67 18.98
N GLY A 666 -19.45 -22.26 18.78
CA GLY A 666 -19.03 -23.51 19.38
C GLY A 666 -19.79 -24.70 18.79
N LYS A 667 -20.46 -25.49 19.63
CA LYS A 667 -21.25 -26.66 19.21
C LYS A 667 -22.70 -26.33 18.82
N LYS A 668 -23.05 -25.05 18.77
CA LYS A 668 -24.44 -24.59 18.58
C LYS A 668 -24.57 -23.92 17.21
N PRO A 669 -25.74 -24.03 16.55
CA PRO A 669 -26.09 -23.14 15.45
C PRO A 669 -25.92 -21.67 15.84
N ALA A 670 -25.47 -20.84 14.90
CA ALA A 670 -25.42 -19.40 15.10
C ALA A 670 -26.83 -18.80 15.18
N ASP A 671 -26.91 -17.56 15.66
CA ASP A 671 -28.17 -16.82 15.59
C ASP A 671 -28.56 -16.64 14.12
N THR A 672 -29.85 -16.76 13.79
CA THR A 672 -30.36 -16.59 12.43
C THR A 672 -30.03 -15.23 11.80
N SER A 673 -29.75 -14.22 12.62
CA SER A 673 -29.34 -12.88 12.18
C SER A 673 -27.83 -12.74 11.93
N THR A 674 -27.06 -13.81 12.14
CA THR A 674 -25.61 -13.80 11.88
C THR A 674 -25.36 -13.71 10.38
N GLN A 675 -24.76 -12.61 9.95
CA GLN A 675 -24.38 -12.41 8.56
C GLN A 675 -23.36 -13.48 8.12
N VAL A 676 -23.52 -13.99 6.90
CA VAL A 676 -22.58 -14.92 6.28
C VAL A 676 -21.93 -14.24 5.09
N SER A 677 -20.61 -14.14 5.11
CA SER A 677 -19.81 -13.71 3.95
C SER A 677 -19.22 -14.94 3.28
N PHE A 678 -19.37 -15.09 1.97
CA PHE A 678 -18.85 -16.21 1.18
C PHE A 678 -18.08 -15.63 -0.01
N THR A 679 -16.77 -15.87 -0.08
CA THR A 679 -15.96 -15.34 -1.18
C THR A 679 -16.09 -16.26 -2.38
N THR A 680 -16.51 -15.71 -3.51
CA THR A 680 -16.76 -16.46 -4.74
C THR A 680 -15.67 -16.22 -5.76
N TYR A 681 -15.38 -17.22 -6.59
CA TYR A 681 -14.67 -17.04 -7.85
C TYR A 681 -15.66 -16.53 -8.89
N LEU A 682 -15.46 -15.34 -9.45
CA LEU A 682 -16.36 -14.79 -10.47
C LEU A 682 -16.52 -15.68 -11.71
N SER A 683 -15.66 -16.68 -11.92
CA SER A 683 -15.97 -17.92 -12.66
C SER A 683 -14.81 -18.91 -12.66
N HIS A 684 -15.13 -20.20 -12.78
CA HIS A 684 -14.20 -21.26 -13.19
C HIS A 684 -13.85 -21.25 -14.69
N ALA A 685 -14.45 -20.33 -15.47
CA ALA A 685 -14.09 -20.07 -16.85
C ALA A 685 -13.16 -18.85 -16.87
N SER A 686 -11.89 -19.02 -17.18
CA SER A 686 -10.98 -17.93 -17.50
C SER A 686 -11.59 -17.05 -18.62
N LEU A 687 -11.11 -15.82 -18.80
CA LEU A 687 -11.50 -15.00 -19.97
C LEU A 687 -11.31 -15.80 -21.28
N PHE A 688 -10.31 -16.69 -21.33
CA PHE A 688 -10.02 -17.58 -22.45
C PHE A 688 -11.12 -18.61 -22.72
N ASP A 689 -11.79 -19.12 -21.70
CA ASP A 689 -12.91 -20.07 -21.85
C ASP A 689 -14.18 -19.39 -22.40
N ARG A 690 -14.21 -18.05 -22.40
CA ARG A 690 -15.29 -17.22 -22.94
C ARG A 690 -14.96 -16.66 -24.33
N LEU A 691 -13.83 -17.04 -24.93
CA LEU A 691 -13.43 -16.69 -26.28
C LEU A 691 -13.99 -17.71 -27.29
N ASP A 692 -14.43 -17.22 -28.45
CA ASP A 692 -14.60 -18.08 -29.60
C ASP A 692 -13.26 -18.69 -30.01
N VAL A 693 -13.25 -19.99 -30.30
CA VAL A 693 -12.03 -20.74 -30.66
C VAL A 693 -11.37 -20.20 -31.93
N SER A 694 -12.13 -19.55 -32.82
CA SER A 694 -11.57 -18.93 -34.03
C SER A 694 -10.70 -17.70 -33.74
N LEU A 695 -10.93 -17.00 -32.61
CA LEU A 695 -10.13 -15.87 -32.17
C LEU A 695 -8.83 -16.30 -31.46
N LEU A 696 -8.71 -17.56 -31.04
CA LEU A 696 -7.55 -18.07 -30.29
C LEU A 696 -6.26 -18.05 -31.11
N ALA A 697 -6.33 -18.15 -32.44
CA ALA A 697 -5.16 -18.18 -33.32
C ALA A 697 -4.43 -16.82 -33.42
N ASP A 698 -5.12 -15.72 -33.11
CA ASP A 698 -4.64 -14.34 -33.28
C ASP A 698 -4.59 -13.56 -31.94
N ILE A 699 -4.49 -14.29 -30.82
CA ILE A 699 -4.27 -13.68 -29.50
C ILE A 699 -2.80 -13.34 -29.34
N THR A 700 -2.52 -12.07 -29.05
CA THR A 700 -1.20 -11.63 -28.57
C THR A 700 -1.34 -11.21 -27.11
N LEU A 701 -0.46 -11.71 -26.24
CA LEU A 701 -0.36 -11.21 -24.86
C LEU A 701 0.49 -9.95 -24.87
N ALA A 702 0.03 -8.88 -24.20
CA ALA A 702 0.81 -7.65 -24.08
C ALA A 702 1.91 -7.82 -23.01
N ASP A 703 2.97 -8.60 -23.29
CA ASP A 703 3.98 -9.02 -22.31
C ASP A 703 4.37 -7.93 -21.29
N THR A 704 4.32 -8.33 -20.01
CA THR A 704 4.76 -7.52 -18.87
C THR A 704 6.26 -7.32 -19.00
N ALA A 705 6.72 -6.07 -18.87
CA ALA A 705 8.15 -5.87 -18.67
C ALA A 705 8.56 -6.51 -17.34
N GLU A 706 9.67 -7.24 -17.28
CA GLU A 706 10.28 -7.64 -16.00
C GLU A 706 11.28 -6.58 -15.58
N LEU A 707 11.32 -6.26 -14.28
CA LEU A 707 12.23 -5.26 -13.74
C LEU A 707 12.92 -5.79 -12.47
N THR A 708 14.24 -5.66 -12.43
CA THR A 708 15.03 -5.87 -11.21
C THR A 708 15.79 -4.60 -10.83
N ALA A 709 15.93 -4.35 -9.53
CA ALA A 709 16.69 -3.23 -8.99
C ALA A 709 17.80 -3.73 -8.05
N GLU A 710 19.04 -3.30 -8.30
CA GLU A 710 20.21 -3.68 -7.50
C GLU A 710 20.99 -2.44 -7.07
N VAL A 711 21.29 -2.31 -5.77
CA VAL A 711 22.08 -1.20 -5.25
C VAL A 711 23.56 -1.41 -5.57
N LYS A 712 24.18 -0.46 -6.30
CA LYS A 712 25.61 -0.46 -6.65
C LYS A 712 26.22 0.91 -6.44
N ASN A 713 27.24 0.98 -5.56
CA ASN A 713 28.10 2.17 -5.36
C ASN A 713 27.31 3.49 -5.18
N GLY A 714 26.23 3.48 -4.37
CA GLY A 714 25.40 4.68 -4.13
C GLY A 714 24.41 5.03 -5.26
N SER A 715 24.19 4.12 -6.21
CA SER A 715 23.20 4.21 -7.27
C SER A 715 22.35 2.94 -7.36
N VAL A 716 21.26 2.96 -8.11
CA VAL A 716 20.43 1.76 -8.35
C VAL A 716 20.56 1.35 -9.81
N ALA A 717 21.09 0.17 -10.06
CA ALA A 717 21.12 -0.45 -11.38
C ALA A 717 19.78 -1.16 -11.63
N LEU A 718 19.14 -0.84 -12.75
CA LEU A 718 17.86 -1.40 -13.17
C LEU A 718 18.09 -2.26 -14.41
N ASN A 719 17.69 -3.53 -14.36
CA ASN A 719 17.68 -4.41 -15.54
C ASN A 719 16.24 -4.71 -15.91
N VAL A 720 15.92 -4.52 -17.19
CA VAL A 720 14.58 -4.66 -17.76
C VAL A 720 14.60 -5.73 -18.85
N THR A 721 13.62 -6.63 -18.83
CA THR A 721 13.35 -7.54 -19.95
C THR A 721 11.98 -7.19 -20.52
N TYR A 722 11.88 -6.99 -21.84
CA TYR A 722 10.60 -6.77 -22.53
C TYR A 722 10.65 -7.34 -23.96
N ASN A 723 9.49 -7.66 -24.54
CA ASN A 723 9.36 -8.33 -25.84
C ASN A 723 10.05 -7.54 -26.98
N THR A 724 10.65 -8.26 -27.93
CA THR A 724 11.27 -7.72 -29.15
C THR A 724 10.29 -6.98 -30.07
N ASP A 725 8.99 -7.24 -29.94
CA ASP A 725 7.94 -6.59 -30.75
C ASP A 725 7.52 -5.21 -30.19
N ALA A 726 7.99 -4.83 -29.00
CA ALA A 726 7.80 -3.50 -28.45
C ALA A 726 8.78 -2.49 -29.06
N THR A 727 8.30 -1.29 -29.42
CA THR A 727 9.17 -0.18 -29.86
C THR A 727 10.04 0.40 -28.75
N GLY A 728 9.69 0.21 -27.48
CA GLY A 728 10.52 0.64 -26.35
C GLY A 728 9.90 0.36 -24.99
N CYS A 729 10.56 0.83 -23.92
CA CYS A 729 10.10 0.70 -22.54
C CYS A 729 10.35 1.99 -21.75
N GLU A 730 9.45 2.37 -20.86
CA GLU A 730 9.64 3.48 -19.93
C GLU A 730 9.94 2.97 -18.52
N ILE A 731 11.02 3.45 -17.91
CA ILE A 731 11.28 3.26 -16.48
C ILE A 731 10.67 4.44 -15.74
N ARG A 732 9.82 4.14 -14.75
CA ARG A 732 9.21 5.13 -13.86
C ARG A 732 9.61 4.86 -12.42
N ARG A 733 9.67 5.93 -11.62
CA ARG A 733 10.10 5.88 -10.22
C ARG A 733 9.23 6.76 -9.34
N LYS A 734 8.97 6.32 -8.12
CA LYS A 734 8.44 7.13 -7.01
C LYS A 734 9.31 6.99 -5.76
N ALA A 735 9.23 7.98 -4.87
CA ALA A 735 9.76 7.91 -3.51
C ALA A 735 8.58 7.77 -2.54
N GLU A 736 8.62 6.81 -1.61
CA GLU A 736 7.55 6.57 -0.62
C GLU A 736 6.13 6.56 -1.24
N ASP A 737 5.18 7.29 -0.65
CA ASP A 737 3.76 7.42 -1.05
C ASP A 737 3.55 8.39 -2.24
N GLY A 738 4.60 8.71 -3.00
CA GLY A 738 4.52 9.59 -4.17
C GLY A 738 3.90 8.95 -5.41
N THR A 739 3.70 9.75 -6.47
CA THR A 739 3.29 9.27 -7.79
C THR A 739 4.49 8.84 -8.64
N PHE A 740 4.30 7.86 -9.51
CA PHE A 740 5.34 7.44 -10.44
C PHE A 740 5.64 8.53 -11.46
N THR A 741 6.91 8.93 -11.55
CA THR A 741 7.42 9.89 -12.53
C THR A 741 8.33 9.19 -13.52
N LEU A 742 8.34 9.65 -14.77
CA LEU A 742 9.22 9.11 -15.80
C LEU A 742 10.69 9.36 -15.42
N LEU A 743 11.49 8.31 -15.39
CA LEU A 743 12.92 8.34 -15.09
C LEU A 743 13.77 8.16 -16.35
N ALA A 744 13.40 7.21 -17.21
CA ALA A 744 14.12 6.93 -18.45
C ALA A 744 13.21 6.33 -19.53
N LYS A 745 13.59 6.50 -20.79
CA LYS A 745 13.00 5.79 -21.95
C LYS A 745 14.09 4.92 -22.57
N LEU A 746 13.82 3.63 -22.65
CA LEU A 746 14.62 2.62 -23.32
C LEU A 746 14.09 2.45 -24.74
N THR A 747 14.97 2.47 -25.74
CA THR A 747 14.66 2.30 -27.16
C THR A 747 15.58 1.25 -27.79
N ASP A 748 15.24 0.74 -28.98
CA ASP A 748 16.12 -0.15 -29.77
C ASP A 748 16.62 -1.40 -29.01
N GLY A 749 15.77 -1.97 -28.15
CA GLY A 749 16.09 -3.17 -27.37
C GLY A 749 17.03 -2.95 -26.17
N GLU A 750 17.19 -1.72 -25.70
CA GLU A 750 17.92 -1.42 -24.46
C GLU A 750 17.29 -2.12 -23.24
N THR A 751 18.07 -2.86 -22.47
CA THR A 751 17.60 -3.66 -21.32
C THR A 751 18.14 -3.19 -19.97
N ARG A 752 18.84 -2.04 -19.91
CA ARG A 752 19.52 -1.59 -18.70
C ARG A 752 19.49 -0.08 -18.51
N TYR A 753 19.32 0.36 -17.27
CA TYR A 753 19.45 1.75 -16.85
C TYR A 753 20.14 1.86 -15.48
N THR A 754 20.76 2.99 -15.16
CA THR A 754 21.32 3.24 -13.82
C THR A 754 20.79 4.55 -13.27
N ASP A 755 20.01 4.47 -12.20
CA ASP A 755 19.52 5.63 -11.47
C ASP A 755 20.61 6.17 -10.52
N LYS A 756 21.28 7.22 -10.97
CA LYS A 756 22.30 7.96 -10.20
C LYS A 756 21.73 9.10 -9.36
N THR A 757 20.40 9.28 -9.37
CA THR A 757 19.75 10.42 -8.72
C THR A 757 19.10 10.06 -7.38
N VAL A 758 19.25 8.81 -6.95
CA VAL A 758 18.79 8.30 -5.66
C VAL A 758 19.47 9.02 -4.49
N LYS A 759 18.72 9.29 -3.44
CA LYS A 759 19.22 9.84 -2.18
C LYS A 759 19.27 8.77 -1.09
N CYS A 760 20.23 8.91 -0.19
CA CYS A 760 20.39 7.99 0.93
C CYS A 760 19.20 8.06 1.90
N ASN A 761 18.81 6.90 2.42
CA ASN A 761 17.70 6.65 3.34
C ASN A 761 16.31 6.99 2.78
N ILE A 762 16.17 7.06 1.45
CA ILE A 762 14.87 7.09 0.77
C ILE A 762 14.68 5.74 0.07
N GLU A 763 13.55 5.09 0.31
CA GLU A 763 13.13 3.93 -0.47
C GLU A 763 12.47 4.39 -1.76
N TYR A 764 13.04 3.95 -2.88
CA TYR A 764 12.49 4.19 -4.20
C TYR A 764 11.81 2.93 -4.71
N THR A 765 10.62 3.11 -5.27
CA THR A 765 9.90 2.06 -6.01
C THR A 765 10.02 2.36 -7.50
N TYR A 766 10.36 1.34 -8.27
CA TYR A 766 10.51 1.41 -9.72
C TYR A 766 9.52 0.48 -10.41
N ILE A 767 9.07 0.89 -11.59
CA ILE A 767 8.31 0.06 -12.54
C ILE A 767 8.85 0.29 -13.95
N ALA A 768 8.74 -0.73 -14.80
CA ALA A 768 9.02 -0.67 -16.22
C ALA A 768 7.71 -0.84 -17.00
N VAL A 769 7.48 -0.04 -18.04
CA VAL A 769 6.25 -0.08 -18.85
C VAL A 769 6.64 -0.17 -20.32
N SER A 770 6.45 -1.33 -20.94
CA SER A 770 6.67 -1.52 -22.38
C SER A 770 5.69 -0.66 -23.19
N TYR A 771 6.05 -0.26 -24.40
CA TYR A 771 5.15 0.47 -25.29
C TYR A 771 5.36 0.16 -26.78
N VAL A 772 4.28 0.29 -27.54
CA VAL A 772 4.23 0.22 -29.00
C VAL A 772 3.80 1.58 -29.56
N ASP A 773 4.59 2.15 -30.45
CA ASP A 773 4.22 3.33 -31.23
C ASP A 773 3.57 2.87 -32.55
N TYR A 774 2.29 3.22 -32.74
CA TYR A 774 1.55 2.91 -33.97
C TYR A 774 0.74 4.13 -34.42
N GLY A 775 0.90 4.52 -35.70
CA GLY A 775 0.15 5.64 -36.28
C GLY A 775 0.41 7.01 -35.61
N GLY A 776 1.55 7.19 -34.93
CA GLY A 776 1.88 8.42 -34.19
C GLY A 776 1.37 8.47 -32.75
N THR A 777 0.67 7.43 -32.30
CA THR A 777 0.16 7.29 -30.93
C THR A 777 0.92 6.18 -30.20
N ARG A 778 1.24 6.42 -28.93
CA ARG A 778 1.95 5.48 -28.06
C ARG A 778 0.97 4.69 -27.19
N TYR A 779 1.08 3.37 -27.25
CA TYR A 779 0.25 2.44 -26.48
C TYR A 779 1.13 1.72 -25.46
N TYR A 780 0.74 1.76 -24.19
CA TYR A 780 1.51 1.15 -23.10
C TYR A 780 1.00 -0.25 -22.78
N GLY A 781 1.91 -1.18 -22.52
CA GLY A 781 1.64 -2.48 -21.93
C GLY A 781 1.49 -2.40 -20.41
N THR A 782 1.32 -3.55 -19.76
CA THR A 782 1.22 -3.62 -18.30
C THR A 782 2.55 -3.23 -17.65
N PRO A 783 2.53 -2.41 -16.58
CA PRO A 783 3.72 -2.16 -15.78
C PRO A 783 4.28 -3.45 -15.19
N SER A 784 5.60 -3.54 -15.07
CA SER A 784 6.28 -4.58 -14.31
C SER A 784 5.80 -4.63 -12.86
N ASP A 785 6.07 -5.75 -12.19
CA ASP A 785 6.11 -5.77 -10.74
C ASP A 785 7.02 -4.66 -10.20
N THR A 786 6.68 -4.17 -9.00
CA THR A 786 7.46 -3.12 -8.37
C THR A 786 8.79 -3.66 -7.89
N ALA A 787 9.88 -3.06 -8.35
CA ALA A 787 11.20 -3.27 -7.78
C ALA A 787 11.50 -2.15 -6.78
N THR A 788 11.83 -2.50 -5.53
CA THR A 788 12.22 -1.52 -4.52
C THR A 788 13.72 -1.54 -4.29
N ALA A 789 14.30 -0.36 -4.09
CA ALA A 789 15.68 -0.21 -3.67
C ALA A 789 15.83 1.01 -2.75
N SER A 790 16.57 0.83 -1.66
CA SER A 790 16.98 1.93 -0.78
C SER A 790 18.50 1.93 -0.65
N VAL A 791 19.11 3.09 -0.90
CA VAL A 791 20.54 3.30 -0.65
C VAL A 791 20.68 3.73 0.81
N ARG A 792 21.44 3.01 1.64
CA ARG A 792 21.68 3.36 3.05
C ARG A 792 23.10 3.85 3.28
N LEU A 793 23.28 4.75 4.25
CA LEU A 793 24.59 5.14 4.77
C LEU A 793 25.00 4.17 5.89
N GLU A 794 26.14 3.52 5.73
CA GLU A 794 26.72 2.65 6.76
C GLU A 794 27.05 3.45 8.05
N PRO A 795 26.93 2.84 9.24
CA PRO A 795 27.32 3.50 10.48
C PRO A 795 28.86 3.60 10.60
N PRO A 796 29.40 4.70 11.14
CA PRO A 796 30.81 4.78 11.52
C PRO A 796 31.11 3.87 12.73
N THR A 797 32.40 3.60 12.93
CA THR A 797 32.95 2.93 14.12
C THR A 797 33.70 3.94 14.99
N LEU A 798 33.61 3.77 16.32
CA LEU A 798 34.19 4.68 17.31
C LEU A 798 35.09 3.91 18.29
N LYS A 799 36.24 4.49 18.62
CA LYS A 799 37.12 4.06 19.72
C LYS A 799 37.43 5.27 20.61
N VAL A 800 37.45 5.07 21.93
CA VAL A 800 37.77 6.13 22.89
C VAL A 800 38.89 5.67 23.83
N ARG A 801 39.88 6.52 24.07
CA ARG A 801 40.97 6.31 25.05
C ARG A 801 41.03 7.49 26.01
N VAL A 802 41.29 7.26 27.29
CA VAL A 802 41.37 8.34 28.30
C VAL A 802 42.78 8.47 28.85
N SER A 803 43.21 9.71 29.03
CA SER A 803 44.43 10.09 29.76
C SER A 803 44.03 10.60 31.15
N ALA A 804 44.38 9.83 32.19
CA ALA A 804 44.08 10.17 33.58
C ALA A 804 44.83 11.42 34.06
N ASP A 805 46.06 11.65 33.56
CA ASP A 805 46.92 12.76 33.99
C ASP A 805 46.45 14.11 33.44
N SER A 806 45.77 14.11 32.29
CA SER A 806 45.32 15.32 31.61
C SER A 806 43.80 15.50 31.62
N GLY A 807 43.05 14.56 32.18
CA GLY A 807 41.58 14.56 32.15
C GLY A 807 41.05 14.72 30.72
N THR A 808 41.55 13.94 29.77
CA THR A 808 41.16 14.07 28.35
C THR A 808 40.72 12.73 27.76
N ALA A 809 39.60 12.72 27.03
CA ALA A 809 39.14 11.58 26.23
C ALA A 809 39.47 11.80 24.75
N PHE A 810 40.25 10.89 24.16
CA PHE A 810 40.65 10.88 22.76
C PHE A 810 39.77 9.90 21.97
N LEU A 811 38.99 10.44 21.04
CA LEU A 811 38.08 9.71 20.17
C LEU A 811 38.77 9.46 18.82
N THR A 812 38.63 8.25 18.28
CA THR A 812 39.09 7.86 16.94
C THR A 812 37.94 7.24 16.17
N ILE A 813 37.68 7.74 14.97
CA ILE A 813 36.52 7.40 14.14
C ILE A 813 37.01 6.69 12.87
N SER A 814 36.30 5.68 12.41
CA SER A 814 36.59 5.01 11.14
C SER A 814 35.30 4.64 10.42
N HIS A 815 35.26 4.80 9.10
CA HIS A 815 34.06 4.54 8.28
C HIS A 815 34.43 3.83 6.98
N PRO A 816 33.67 2.80 6.52
CA PRO A 816 34.02 2.00 5.34
C PRO A 816 34.17 2.81 4.04
N SER A 817 33.36 3.85 3.87
CA SER A 817 33.33 4.72 2.67
C SER A 817 33.56 6.19 3.03
N ALA A 818 34.68 6.51 3.69
CA ALA A 818 34.94 7.86 4.20
C ALA A 818 35.00 8.97 3.11
N ALA A 819 35.24 8.62 1.84
CA ALA A 819 35.36 9.57 0.74
C ALA A 819 34.02 10.24 0.32
N SER A 820 32.88 9.66 0.73
CA SER A 820 31.54 10.13 0.35
C SER A 820 30.77 10.81 1.49
N ILE A 821 31.39 11.01 2.66
CA ILE A 821 30.76 11.60 3.84
C ILE A 821 31.20 13.06 4.00
N ASP A 822 30.28 13.95 4.40
CA ASP A 822 30.58 15.36 4.62
C ASP A 822 31.09 15.61 6.05
N TYR A 823 30.40 15.05 7.06
CA TYR A 823 30.69 15.27 8.48
C TYR A 823 30.48 14.01 9.34
N TYR A 824 31.14 13.97 10.49
CA TYR A 824 30.79 13.11 11.62
C TYR A 824 30.14 13.97 12.72
N CYS A 825 28.99 13.55 13.24
CA CYS A 825 28.35 14.15 14.41
C CYS A 825 28.64 13.27 15.62
N ILE A 826 29.32 13.85 16.61
CA ILE A 826 29.80 13.15 17.81
C ILE A 826 28.94 13.59 18.98
N TYR A 827 28.34 12.63 19.66
CA TYR A 827 27.46 12.86 20.79
C TYR A 827 28.09 12.35 22.09
N LYS A 828 27.73 13.01 23.19
CA LYS A 828 28.17 12.67 24.54
C LYS A 828 27.01 12.79 25.52
N TYR A 829 26.98 11.91 26.51
CA TYR A 829 26.19 12.08 27.73
C TYR A 829 26.90 11.50 28.95
N ASP A 830 26.52 11.97 30.13
CA ASP A 830 26.94 11.36 31.40
C ASP A 830 26.04 10.16 31.70
N ALA A 831 26.65 8.99 31.93
CA ALA A 831 25.93 7.77 32.23
C ALA A 831 25.01 7.91 33.46
N ALA A 832 25.40 8.71 34.46
CA ALA A 832 24.60 8.96 35.65
C ALA A 832 23.37 9.85 35.36
N ALA A 833 23.46 10.74 34.36
CA ALA A 833 22.36 11.60 33.92
C ALA A 833 21.42 10.91 32.91
N GLY A 834 21.88 9.82 32.28
CA GLY A 834 21.11 8.97 31.36
C GLY A 834 21.09 9.48 29.91
N ALA A 835 20.77 8.56 28.99
CA ALA A 835 20.82 8.79 27.53
C ALA A 835 19.88 9.92 27.03
N GLY A 836 18.88 10.30 27.83
CA GLY A 836 18.00 11.44 27.54
C GLY A 836 18.69 12.81 27.61
N THR A 837 19.90 12.89 28.17
CA THR A 837 20.71 14.12 28.26
C THR A 837 21.78 14.23 27.17
N LYS A 838 21.67 13.41 26.12
CA LYS A 838 22.57 13.39 24.97
C LYS A 838 22.71 14.77 24.32
N THR A 839 23.95 15.24 24.25
CA THR A 839 24.31 16.50 23.61
C THR A 839 25.24 16.25 22.43
N LEU A 840 25.16 17.11 21.41
CA LEU A 840 26.12 17.13 20.32
C LEU A 840 27.42 17.75 20.84
N LEU A 841 28.46 16.94 21.01
CA LEU A 841 29.78 17.38 21.44
C LEU A 841 30.49 18.16 20.32
N ALA A 842 30.48 17.60 19.10
CA ALA A 842 31.11 18.24 17.95
C ALA A 842 30.55 17.71 16.63
N LYS A 843 30.60 18.56 15.61
CA LYS A 843 30.40 18.18 14.21
C LYS A 843 31.71 18.43 13.45
N ILE A 844 32.41 17.36 13.07
CA ILE A 844 33.73 17.46 12.43
C ILE A 844 33.64 17.04 10.96
N LYS A 845 34.44 17.63 10.06
CA LYS A 845 34.48 17.20 8.65
C LYS A 845 35.04 15.78 8.55
N ALA A 846 34.53 14.98 7.62
CA ALA A 846 34.87 13.55 7.52
C ALA A 846 36.35 13.25 7.21
N ASN A 847 37.11 14.25 6.73
CA ASN A 847 38.56 14.14 6.54
C ASN A 847 39.36 14.25 7.86
N TYR A 848 38.69 14.55 8.98
CA TYR A 848 39.24 14.42 10.33
C TYR A 848 38.64 13.17 10.99
N ASN A 849 39.51 12.31 11.53
CA ASN A 849 39.12 11.03 12.12
C ASN A 849 39.36 10.95 13.63
N SER A 850 39.62 12.09 14.29
CA SER A 850 39.88 12.13 15.72
C SER A 850 39.40 13.43 16.38
N LEU A 851 39.00 13.34 17.65
CA LEU A 851 38.62 14.47 18.50
C LEU A 851 39.18 14.26 19.92
N ALA A 852 39.58 15.33 20.60
CA ALA A 852 39.92 15.31 22.02
C ALA A 852 38.88 16.09 22.84
N ASP A 853 38.23 15.43 23.78
CA ASP A 853 37.32 16.05 24.73
C ASP A 853 38.05 16.35 26.04
N GLN A 854 38.18 17.65 26.34
CA GLN A 854 38.81 18.18 27.55
C GLN A 854 37.79 18.68 28.58
N ALA A 855 36.50 18.71 28.25
CA ALA A 855 35.42 19.15 29.14
C ALA A 855 34.81 17.94 29.86
N ILE A 856 35.65 17.19 30.57
CA ILE A 856 35.26 16.02 31.35
C ILE A 856 35.67 16.19 32.81
N GLU A 857 34.79 15.75 33.71
CA GLU A 857 35.05 15.79 35.15
C GLU A 857 35.61 14.46 35.64
N TYR A 858 36.49 14.53 36.65
CA TYR A 858 37.01 13.33 37.31
C TYR A 858 35.92 12.64 38.12
N ALA A 859 36.01 11.32 38.22
CA ALA A 859 35.05 10.40 38.84
C ALA A 859 33.69 10.28 38.12
N HIS A 860 33.60 10.66 36.85
CA HIS A 860 32.40 10.50 36.01
C HIS A 860 32.58 9.42 34.92
N THR A 861 31.47 8.81 34.49
CA THR A 861 31.42 7.90 33.33
C THR A 861 30.70 8.58 32.18
N TYR A 862 31.40 8.81 31.06
CA TYR A 862 30.82 9.40 29.86
C TYR A 862 30.60 8.35 28.77
N VAL A 863 29.50 8.47 28.06
CA VAL A 863 29.17 7.62 26.90
C VAL A 863 29.25 8.44 25.62
N TYR A 864 29.96 7.92 24.62
CA TYR A 864 30.13 8.55 23.32
C TYR A 864 29.57 7.68 22.20
N LEU A 865 29.02 8.33 21.18
CA LEU A 865 28.60 7.69 19.91
C LEU A 865 28.77 8.68 18.76
N VAL A 866 28.91 8.15 17.55
CA VAL A 866 29.12 8.97 16.35
C VAL A 866 28.21 8.53 15.21
N THR A 867 27.70 9.48 14.43
CA THR A 867 26.95 9.27 13.19
C THR A 867 27.70 9.92 12.03
N ALA A 868 27.44 9.46 10.79
CA ALA A 868 27.98 10.04 9.57
C ALA A 868 26.88 10.83 8.83
N LEU A 869 27.22 12.00 8.29
CA LEU A 869 26.29 12.89 7.59
C LEU A 869 26.76 13.10 6.15
N GLN A 870 25.85 12.87 5.19
CA GLN A 870 26.01 13.21 3.78
C GLN A 870 24.81 14.06 3.34
N GLY A 871 25.04 15.33 2.99
CA GLY A 871 23.99 16.32 2.77
C GLY A 871 23.13 16.51 4.02
N SER A 872 21.83 16.20 3.89
CA SER A 872 20.85 16.20 4.98
C SER A 872 20.58 14.81 5.57
N SER A 873 21.21 13.75 5.05
CA SER A 873 20.97 12.37 5.47
C SER A 873 22.03 11.92 6.48
N GLU A 874 21.57 11.41 7.62
CA GLU A 874 22.40 10.93 8.73
C GLU A 874 22.35 9.40 8.83
N SER A 875 23.49 8.76 9.11
CA SER A 875 23.59 7.31 9.29
C SER A 875 22.99 6.87 10.63
N ALA A 876 22.81 5.55 10.80
CA ALA A 876 22.67 4.98 12.14
C ALA A 876 23.92 5.30 13.01
N PRO A 877 23.78 5.39 14.34
CA PRO A 877 24.90 5.66 15.23
C PRO A 877 25.86 4.46 15.32
N SER A 878 27.13 4.75 15.63
CA SER A 878 28.08 3.74 16.08
C SER A 878 27.58 3.04 17.35
N ALA A 879 28.18 1.90 17.68
CA ALA A 879 28.07 1.36 19.03
C ALA A 879 28.48 2.41 20.07
N GLU A 880 27.77 2.45 21.19
CA GLU A 880 28.08 3.33 22.31
C GLU A 880 29.38 2.89 22.99
N VAL A 881 30.26 3.86 23.30
CA VAL A 881 31.51 3.62 24.02
C VAL A 881 31.48 4.37 25.34
N SER A 882 31.43 3.61 26.44
CA SER A 882 31.41 4.13 27.81
C SER A 882 32.82 4.18 28.40
N VAL A 883 33.22 5.31 28.97
CA VAL A 883 34.54 5.47 29.59
C VAL A 883 34.46 6.22 30.93
N TYR A 884 35.13 5.67 31.94
CA TYR A 884 35.27 6.26 33.28
C TYR A 884 36.53 7.14 33.37
N ILE A 885 36.40 8.32 33.99
CA ILE A 885 37.50 9.28 34.19
C ILE A 885 38.02 9.18 35.63
N PRO A 886 39.20 8.61 35.91
CA PRO A 886 39.70 8.44 37.28
C PRO A 886 40.36 9.71 37.83
N THR A 887 40.35 9.92 39.14
CA THR A 887 41.06 11.05 39.78
C THR A 887 42.59 10.89 39.70
N PRO A 888 43.37 11.96 39.46
CA PRO A 888 44.83 11.87 39.28
C PRO A 888 45.55 11.66 40.63
N ARG A 889 46.59 10.81 40.67
CA ARG A 889 47.35 10.44 41.89
C ARG A 889 48.06 11.61 42.57
N MET A 890 48.70 12.48 41.78
CA MET A 890 49.47 13.63 42.27
C MET A 890 48.92 14.95 41.74
N THR A 891 49.15 16.06 42.45
CA THR A 891 49.03 17.43 41.94
C THR A 891 50.35 18.16 42.09
N PHE A 892 50.64 19.13 41.21
CA PHE A 892 51.93 19.82 41.19
C PHE A 892 51.77 21.29 40.81
N THR A 893 52.41 22.15 41.59
CA THR A 893 52.35 23.62 41.45
C THR A 893 53.76 24.19 41.32
N ALA A 894 53.94 25.19 40.45
CA ALA A 894 55.17 25.96 40.32
C ALA A 894 54.84 27.46 40.40
N ALA A 895 55.41 28.18 41.38
CA ALA A 895 55.07 29.58 41.67
C ALA A 895 56.29 30.43 42.03
N THR A 896 56.30 31.72 41.69
CA THR A 896 57.43 32.62 41.95
C THR A 896 57.58 32.94 43.45
N ALA A 897 58.79 32.83 43.99
CA ALA A 897 59.07 33.05 45.42
C ALA A 897 59.46 34.50 45.75
N VAL A 898 59.17 34.94 46.99
CA VAL A 898 59.53 36.27 47.49
C VAL A 898 61.04 36.34 47.73
N GLY A 899 61.75 37.22 47.01
CA GLY A 899 63.21 37.34 47.03
C GLY A 899 63.92 36.86 45.75
N GLY A 900 63.17 36.27 44.79
CA GLY A 900 63.69 35.68 43.55
C GLY A 900 63.58 34.15 43.53
N GLY A 901 63.44 33.52 42.35
CA GLY A 901 63.31 32.06 42.17
C GLY A 901 61.89 31.54 41.90
N ILE A 902 61.75 30.23 41.61
CA ILE A 902 60.47 29.50 41.44
C ILE A 902 60.38 28.36 42.47
N LEU A 903 59.37 28.42 43.34
CA LEU A 903 59.01 27.38 44.30
C LEU A 903 58.13 26.32 43.64
N LEU A 904 58.56 25.08 43.71
CA LEU A 904 57.88 23.88 43.23
C LEU A 904 57.24 23.17 44.43
N THR A 905 55.99 22.75 44.31
CA THR A 905 55.25 22.03 45.36
C THR A 905 54.48 20.86 44.76
N VAL A 906 54.76 19.64 45.20
CA VAL A 906 53.99 18.44 44.85
C VAL A 906 53.11 18.00 46.03
N THR A 907 51.88 17.63 45.73
CA THR A 907 50.99 16.92 46.67
C THR A 907 50.74 15.53 46.10
N ASP A 908 51.19 14.51 46.82
CA ASP A 908 51.05 13.11 46.44
C ASP A 908 50.14 12.41 47.46
N ARG A 909 49.10 11.73 47.00
CA ARG A 909 48.16 11.03 47.90
C ARG A 909 48.75 9.75 48.49
N GLU A 910 49.77 9.19 47.85
CA GLU A 910 50.34 7.88 48.21
C GLU A 910 51.72 7.99 48.89
N ASN A 911 52.29 9.19 48.97
CA ASN A 911 53.58 9.50 49.61
C ASN A 911 54.75 8.64 49.10
N ALA A 912 55.23 8.93 47.89
CA ALA A 912 56.41 8.26 47.31
C ALA A 912 57.68 8.36 48.17
N ASP A 913 58.62 7.42 47.97
CA ASP A 913 59.89 7.36 48.69
C ASP A 913 60.81 8.55 48.43
N SER A 914 60.73 9.11 47.20
CA SER A 914 61.44 10.33 46.79
C SER A 914 60.80 10.98 45.56
N TYR A 915 61.11 12.26 45.36
CA TYR A 915 60.67 13.09 44.24
C TYR A 915 61.88 13.64 43.47
N GLU A 916 61.89 13.43 42.16
CA GLU A 916 62.84 14.02 41.23
C GLU A 916 62.23 15.26 40.60
N PHE A 917 62.75 16.44 40.93
CA PHE A 917 62.37 17.70 40.30
C PHE A 917 63.30 18.00 39.12
N LYS A 918 62.70 18.23 37.94
CA LYS A 918 63.39 18.60 36.71
C LYS A 918 62.86 19.91 36.18
N ARG A 919 63.74 20.74 35.63
CA ARG A 919 63.41 21.95 34.86
C ARG A 919 63.73 21.73 33.41
N SER A 920 62.84 22.15 32.51
CA SER A 920 63.11 22.27 31.08
C SER A 920 62.97 23.73 30.64
N ASP A 921 63.94 24.21 29.86
CA ASP A 921 63.89 25.53 29.23
C ASP A 921 63.04 25.51 27.94
N ALA A 922 62.91 26.67 27.28
CA ALA A 922 62.12 26.81 26.06
C ALA A 922 62.63 25.99 24.86
N SER A 923 63.87 25.48 24.90
CA SER A 923 64.44 24.60 23.88
C SER A 923 64.14 23.12 24.13
N GLY A 924 63.56 22.79 25.29
CA GLY A 924 63.29 21.42 25.73
C GLY A 924 64.48 20.74 26.41
N SER A 925 65.58 21.47 26.67
CA SER A 925 66.72 20.93 27.41
C SER A 925 66.36 20.79 28.89
N THR A 926 66.55 19.59 29.46
CA THR A 926 66.13 19.26 30.82
C THR A 926 67.32 19.20 31.79
N THR A 927 67.21 19.90 32.92
CA THR A 927 68.15 19.87 34.05
C THR A 927 67.48 19.24 35.28
N VAL A 928 68.16 18.29 35.93
CA VAL A 928 67.73 17.76 37.23
C VAL A 928 68.08 18.78 38.31
N LEU A 929 67.07 19.23 39.05
CA LEU A 929 67.22 20.23 40.10
C LEU A 929 67.49 19.58 41.45
N ALA A 930 66.70 18.55 41.79
CA ALA A 930 66.85 17.82 43.04
C ALA A 930 66.25 16.41 42.95
N ASN A 931 66.83 15.51 43.74
CA ASN A 931 66.24 14.23 44.14
C ASN A 931 66.13 14.27 45.66
N THR A 932 64.92 14.43 46.18
CA THR A 932 64.69 14.66 47.61
C THR A 932 63.43 13.96 48.11
N LYS A 933 63.33 13.74 49.42
CA LYS A 933 62.07 13.34 50.08
C LYS A 933 61.14 14.52 50.32
N ASP A 934 61.66 15.75 50.21
CA ASP A 934 60.86 16.95 50.40
C ASP A 934 59.84 17.10 49.27
N THR A 935 58.64 17.54 49.63
CA THR A 935 57.56 17.82 48.69
C THR A 935 57.66 19.22 48.09
N THR A 936 58.70 19.98 48.42
CA THR A 936 58.96 21.31 47.88
C THR A 936 60.42 21.51 47.48
N PHE A 937 60.65 22.28 46.42
CA PHE A 937 62.00 22.70 46.00
C PHE A 937 61.99 24.13 45.46
N LEU A 938 62.97 24.96 45.84
CA LEU A 938 63.13 26.33 45.34
C LEU A 938 64.24 26.39 44.29
N ASP A 939 63.88 26.65 43.04
CA ASP A 939 64.84 26.91 41.97
C ASP A 939 65.23 28.39 41.94
N THR A 940 66.45 28.70 42.36
CA THR A 940 67.01 30.05 42.34
C THR A 940 67.74 30.39 41.04
N ASP A 941 68.07 29.40 40.22
CA ASP A 941 68.91 29.54 39.03
C ASP A 941 68.05 29.85 37.79
N VAL A 942 67.08 30.73 37.97
CA VAL A 942 66.09 31.10 36.95
C VAL A 942 66.37 32.50 36.41
N VAL A 943 66.35 32.63 35.09
CA VAL A 943 66.48 33.94 34.43
C VAL A 943 65.17 34.71 34.56
N PRO A 944 65.19 35.94 35.12
CA PRO A 944 64.03 36.80 35.18
C PRO A 944 63.29 36.97 33.83
N GLY A 945 61.96 36.91 33.83
CA GLY A 945 61.10 36.98 32.65
C GLY A 945 60.98 35.69 31.81
N THR A 946 61.73 34.63 32.15
CA THR A 946 61.75 33.38 31.36
C THR A 946 60.73 32.36 31.88
N ARG A 947 60.00 31.71 30.96
CA ARG A 947 59.06 30.62 31.27
C ARG A 947 59.76 29.28 31.25
N TYR A 948 59.57 28.49 32.30
CA TYR A 948 60.11 27.15 32.45
C TYR A 948 58.98 26.11 32.59
N SER A 949 59.26 24.90 32.12
CA SER A 949 58.44 23.72 32.38
C SER A 949 59.12 22.88 33.45
N TYR A 950 58.39 22.50 34.49
CA TYR A 950 58.89 21.66 35.57
C TYR A 950 58.18 20.32 35.54
N THR A 951 58.93 19.25 35.68
CA THR A 951 58.40 17.90 35.80
C THR A 951 58.83 17.33 37.13
N VAL A 952 57.89 16.77 37.88
CA VAL A 952 58.19 15.99 39.07
C VAL A 952 57.83 14.52 38.81
N THR A 953 58.78 13.63 39.13
CA THR A 953 58.58 12.18 39.09
C THR A 953 58.68 11.62 40.49
N ALA A 954 57.63 10.95 40.94
CA ALA A 954 57.59 10.19 42.18
C ALA A 954 58.22 8.81 41.95
N TYR A 955 59.11 8.40 42.84
CA TYR A 955 59.74 7.07 42.82
C TYR A 955 59.35 6.27 44.07
N GLU A 956 59.02 4.99 43.86
CA GLU A 956 58.76 4.00 44.90
C GLU A 956 59.66 2.80 44.67
N ASP A 957 60.34 2.32 45.70
CA ASP A 957 61.31 1.21 45.62
C ASP A 957 62.35 1.36 44.49
N GLY A 958 62.68 2.61 44.15
CA GLY A 958 63.63 2.96 43.09
C GLY A 958 63.07 2.96 41.65
N ALA A 959 61.77 2.75 41.44
CA ALA A 959 61.12 2.80 40.13
C ALA A 959 60.17 4.01 40.00
N PRO A 960 60.04 4.63 38.81
CA PRO A 960 59.15 5.77 38.62
C PRO A 960 57.68 5.33 38.70
N ALA A 961 56.96 5.81 39.71
CA ALA A 961 55.58 5.44 40.00
C ALA A 961 54.57 6.40 39.35
N SER A 962 54.84 7.70 39.35
CA SER A 962 53.96 8.71 38.76
C SER A 962 54.73 9.95 38.34
N ARG A 963 54.23 10.66 37.33
CA ARG A 963 54.89 11.85 36.78
C ARG A 963 53.87 12.91 36.42
N ILE A 964 54.13 14.16 36.78
CA ILE A 964 53.27 15.29 36.47
C ILE A 964 54.11 16.53 36.15
N THR A 965 53.56 17.46 35.39
CA THR A 965 54.26 18.66 34.90
C THR A 965 53.47 19.93 35.21
N ALA A 966 54.18 21.01 35.54
CA ALA A 966 53.63 22.35 35.74
C ALA A 966 54.55 23.39 35.06
N ASN A 967 54.04 24.58 34.76
CA ASN A 967 54.82 25.63 34.08
C ASN A 967 54.75 26.94 34.87
N CYS A 968 55.87 27.68 34.94
CA CYS A 968 55.94 28.96 35.65
C CYS A 968 56.97 29.92 35.02
N THR A 969 56.76 31.24 35.17
CA THR A 969 57.64 32.29 34.63
C THR A 969 58.29 33.07 35.77
N ALA A 970 59.62 33.23 35.76
CA ALA A 970 60.35 33.97 36.79
C ALA A 970 60.13 35.50 36.67
N ALA A 971 60.14 36.25 37.78
CA ALA A 971 59.84 37.70 37.80
C ALA A 971 61.08 38.60 37.56
N ALA A 972 60.92 39.82 37.00
CA ALA A 972 62.01 40.76 36.64
C ALA A 972 62.08 42.05 37.51
N PRO A 973 63.29 42.64 37.76
CA PRO A 973 63.43 43.93 38.46
C PRO A 973 62.95 45.11 37.60
N LYS A 974 62.45 46.21 38.20
CA LYS A 974 61.88 47.35 37.45
C LYS A 974 62.24 48.72 38.05
N ALA A 975 62.83 49.60 37.25
CA ALA A 975 63.12 50.98 37.63
C ALA A 975 61.86 51.87 37.60
N SER A 976 61.84 52.91 38.43
CA SER A 976 60.77 53.91 38.41
C SER A 976 61.34 55.31 38.63
N LEU A 977 60.75 56.29 37.94
CA LEU A 977 61.10 57.70 37.98
C LEU A 977 59.81 58.50 38.13
N SER A 978 59.83 59.49 39.02
CA SER A 978 58.74 60.46 39.14
C SER A 978 59.30 61.87 39.08
N ILE A 979 58.86 62.62 38.07
CA ILE A 979 59.19 64.03 37.84
C ILE A 979 57.89 64.80 37.66
N THR A 980 57.72 65.86 38.46
CA THR A 980 56.55 66.74 38.41
C THR A 980 56.97 68.20 38.50
N GLU A 981 56.21 69.08 37.86
CA GLU A 981 56.34 70.54 37.98
C GLU A 981 55.10 71.09 38.72
N LYS A 982 55.34 71.99 39.67
CA LYS A 982 54.27 72.68 40.37
C LYS A 982 54.71 74.10 40.73
N VAL A 983 54.01 75.10 40.18
CA VAL A 983 54.16 76.53 40.50
C VAL A 983 55.62 77.00 40.32
N GLY A 984 56.20 76.72 39.16
CA GLY A 984 57.56 77.15 38.81
C GLY A 984 58.67 76.36 39.49
N THR A 985 58.42 75.13 40.00
CA THR A 985 59.44 74.29 40.66
C THR A 985 59.32 72.82 40.24
N VAL A 986 60.45 72.17 39.94
CA VAL A 986 60.51 70.76 39.51
C VAL A 986 60.98 69.87 40.65
N ASN A 987 60.27 68.75 40.87
CA ASN A 987 60.58 67.72 41.86
C ASN A 987 60.95 66.40 41.17
N ILE A 988 62.05 65.77 41.59
CA ILE A 988 62.52 64.49 41.06
C ILE A 988 62.68 63.49 42.21
N ARG A 989 62.06 62.30 42.07
CA ARG A 989 62.19 61.18 43.01
C ARG A 989 62.55 59.88 42.29
N ILE A 990 63.59 59.21 42.77
CA ILE A 990 64.08 57.92 42.25
C ILE A 990 64.12 56.91 43.40
N PRO A 991 63.20 55.93 43.47
CA PRO A 991 63.19 54.90 44.49
C PRO A 991 64.39 53.93 44.41
N ALA A 992 64.68 53.22 45.50
CA ALA A 992 65.68 52.16 45.51
C ALA A 992 65.23 50.98 44.63
N VAL A 993 66.17 50.40 43.86
CA VAL A 993 65.94 49.25 42.97
C VAL A 993 66.88 48.12 43.37
N SER A 994 66.36 46.91 43.58
CA SER A 994 67.15 45.76 44.02
C SER A 994 68.26 45.45 43.02
N GLY A 995 69.52 45.40 43.49
CA GLY A 995 70.72 45.15 42.69
C GLY A 995 71.42 46.41 42.14
N ALA A 996 70.72 47.53 41.99
CA ALA A 996 71.32 48.76 41.46
C ALA A 996 72.09 49.54 42.53
N VAL A 997 73.30 50.03 42.19
CA VAL A 997 74.14 50.80 43.13
C VAL A 997 74.30 52.27 42.74
N SER A 998 73.97 52.66 41.51
CA SER A 998 73.96 54.06 41.06
C SER A 998 72.88 54.31 40.02
N PHE A 999 72.62 55.58 39.67
CA PHE A 999 71.75 55.99 38.57
C PHE A 999 72.35 57.16 37.78
N ALA A 1000 71.93 57.28 36.51
CA ALA A 1000 72.15 58.44 35.66
C ALA A 1000 70.81 58.89 35.05
N LEU A 1001 70.42 60.14 35.31
CA LEU A 1001 69.21 60.76 34.81
C LEU A 1001 69.55 61.79 33.73
N TYR A 1002 69.00 61.61 32.55
CA TYR A 1002 69.16 62.47 31.38
C TYR A 1002 67.89 63.28 31.14
N ARG A 1003 68.02 64.48 30.59
CA ARG A 1003 66.92 65.28 30.03
C ARG A 1003 67.24 65.65 28.60
N ASP A 1004 66.35 65.29 27.69
CA ASP A 1004 66.46 65.49 26.24
C ASP A 1004 67.84 65.08 25.69
N GLY A 1005 68.38 63.98 26.24
CA GLY A 1005 69.67 63.42 25.87
C GLY A 1005 70.89 63.97 26.61
N ALA A 1006 70.78 65.06 27.37
CA ALA A 1006 71.88 65.59 28.17
C ALA A 1006 71.81 65.09 29.62
N LEU A 1007 72.96 64.70 30.21
CA LEU A 1007 73.00 64.24 31.61
C LEU A 1007 72.58 65.39 32.54
N LEU A 1008 71.55 65.14 33.34
CA LEU A 1008 70.98 66.10 34.28
C LEU A 1008 71.48 65.86 35.71
N LEU A 1009 71.47 64.60 36.18
CA LEU A 1009 71.87 64.22 37.53
C LEU A 1009 72.36 62.77 37.57
N SER A 1010 73.33 62.45 38.44
CA SER A 1010 73.70 61.07 38.76
C SER A 1010 73.94 60.90 40.25
N GLY A 1011 73.64 59.73 40.81
CA GLY A 1011 73.79 59.47 42.24
C GLY A 1011 73.40 58.05 42.66
N LYS A 1012 73.18 57.81 43.96
CA LYS A 1012 72.65 56.53 44.45
C LYS A 1012 71.10 56.56 44.44
N PRO A 1013 70.44 55.49 43.96
CA PRO A 1013 68.97 55.40 44.00
C PRO A 1013 68.45 55.49 45.44
N GLY A 1014 67.26 56.05 45.63
CA GLY A 1014 66.64 56.30 46.94
C GLY A 1014 66.61 57.76 47.39
N ALA A 1015 67.04 58.72 46.54
CA ALA A 1015 67.07 60.15 46.84
C ALA A 1015 65.94 60.96 46.16
N SER A 1016 65.61 62.12 46.73
CA SER A 1016 64.71 63.13 46.15
C SER A 1016 65.44 64.48 46.02
N SER A 1017 65.16 65.24 44.97
CA SER A 1017 65.77 66.57 44.73
C SER A 1017 64.77 67.55 44.13
N GLN A 1018 64.88 68.84 44.48
CA GLN A 1018 63.95 69.90 44.06
C GLN A 1018 64.71 71.17 43.66
N PHE A 1019 64.30 71.83 42.57
CA PHE A 1019 64.91 73.09 42.11
C PHE A 1019 63.92 73.97 41.31
N PRO A 1020 64.14 75.30 41.24
CA PRO A 1020 63.29 76.22 40.49
C PRO A 1020 63.24 75.82 39.01
N ASN A 1021 62.06 75.87 38.39
CA ASN A 1021 61.84 75.51 37.00
C ASN A 1021 62.46 76.58 36.07
N PRO A 1022 63.59 76.30 35.41
CA PRO A 1022 64.20 77.23 34.45
C PRO A 1022 63.66 77.02 33.03
N TRP A 1023 62.71 76.10 32.83
CA TRP A 1023 62.30 75.59 31.52
C TRP A 1023 60.90 76.11 31.22
N GLY A 1024 60.78 76.99 30.22
CA GLY A 1024 59.49 77.55 29.78
C GLY A 1024 58.54 76.50 29.20
N ASP A 1025 57.40 76.94 28.67
CA ASP A 1025 56.36 76.06 28.12
C ASP A 1025 56.92 75.15 27.02
N GLY A 1026 56.64 73.85 27.10
CA GLY A 1026 57.25 72.85 26.22
C GLY A 1026 57.16 71.41 26.75
N LYS A 1027 57.65 70.47 25.95
CA LYS A 1027 57.72 69.03 26.27
C LYS A 1027 59.17 68.63 26.52
N PHE A 1028 59.45 68.11 27.70
CA PHE A 1028 60.78 67.65 28.12
C PHE A 1028 60.75 66.15 28.42
N VAL A 1029 61.73 65.41 27.92
CA VAL A 1029 61.83 63.95 28.07
C VAL A 1029 63.00 63.61 28.97
N PHE A 1030 62.72 62.93 30.07
CA PHE A 1030 63.72 62.48 31.02
C PHE A 1030 63.92 60.98 30.92
N ARG A 1031 65.15 60.51 30.84
CA ARG A 1031 65.49 59.08 30.87
C ARG A 1031 66.34 58.79 32.09
N LEU A 1032 65.86 57.93 32.98
CA LEU A 1032 66.60 57.39 34.10
C LEU A 1032 67.18 56.03 33.71
N ASP A 1033 68.49 55.90 33.82
CA ASP A 1033 69.20 54.63 33.74
C ASP A 1033 69.64 54.24 35.16
N VAL A 1034 69.25 53.06 35.66
CA VAL A 1034 69.76 52.50 36.92
C VAL A 1034 70.89 51.53 36.61
N LEU A 1035 72.00 51.65 37.34
CA LEU A 1035 73.26 50.99 36.99
C LEU A 1035 73.73 50.01 38.08
N ASP A 1036 74.38 48.95 37.62
CA ASP A 1036 75.04 47.96 38.44
C ASP A 1036 76.38 48.44 39.02
N LYS A 1037 77.04 47.58 39.78
CA LYS A 1037 78.33 47.89 40.42
C LYS A 1037 79.49 48.08 39.45
N ASP A 1038 79.33 47.57 38.23
CA ASP A 1038 80.33 47.63 37.17
C ASP A 1038 80.02 48.78 36.18
N GLY A 1039 78.94 49.53 36.43
CA GLY A 1039 78.52 50.70 35.66
C GLY A 1039 77.65 50.37 34.45
N ASN A 1040 77.12 49.15 34.32
CA ASN A 1040 76.22 48.77 33.25
C ASN A 1040 74.77 49.12 33.59
N VAL A 1041 73.98 49.48 32.59
CA VAL A 1041 72.56 49.81 32.78
C VAL A 1041 71.76 48.53 33.01
N PHE A 1042 71.16 48.40 34.20
CA PHE A 1042 70.23 47.33 34.56
C PHE A 1042 68.85 47.50 33.92
N ASP A 1043 68.33 48.72 33.94
CA ASP A 1043 67.02 49.09 33.40
C ASP A 1043 66.97 50.59 33.15
N SER A 1044 66.13 51.02 32.21
CA SER A 1044 65.94 52.41 31.83
C SER A 1044 64.46 52.76 31.79
N VAL A 1045 64.07 53.85 32.45
CA VAL A 1045 62.70 54.38 32.38
C VAL A 1045 62.72 55.80 31.86
N THR A 1046 61.83 56.09 30.91
CA THR A 1046 61.67 57.43 30.36
C THR A 1046 60.35 58.02 30.83
N GLN A 1047 60.38 59.26 31.31
CA GLN A 1047 59.19 60.03 31.65
C GLN A 1047 59.21 61.35 30.89
N THR A 1048 58.07 61.72 30.31
CA THR A 1048 57.89 63.04 29.70
C THR A 1048 57.14 63.96 30.64
N LEU A 1049 57.61 65.20 30.77
CA LEU A 1049 56.90 66.28 31.42
C LEU A 1049 56.50 67.33 30.36
N ARG A 1050 55.21 67.66 30.27
CA ARG A 1050 54.70 68.77 29.45
C ARG A 1050 54.31 69.93 30.34
N ILE A 1051 54.73 71.12 29.97
CA ILE A 1051 54.48 72.36 30.68
C ILE A 1051 53.66 73.25 29.72
N GLY A 1052 52.40 73.57 30.08
CA GLY A 1052 51.55 74.54 29.37
C GLY A 1052 50.48 74.04 28.36
N ALA A 1053 49.91 72.83 28.46
CA ALA A 1053 48.85 72.33 27.53
C ALA A 1053 47.40 72.62 28.00
N PRO A 1054 46.41 72.79 27.10
CA PRO A 1054 45.00 73.06 27.45
C PRO A 1054 44.31 71.84 28.08
N TYR A 1055 43.42 72.09 29.05
CA TYR A 1055 42.81 71.08 29.91
C TYR A 1055 41.35 71.46 30.23
N ASP A 1056 40.46 70.47 30.24
CA ASP A 1056 39.08 70.59 30.75
C ASP A 1056 38.70 69.34 31.57
N GLU A 1057 38.42 69.54 32.86
CA GLU A 1057 38.10 68.46 33.80
C GLU A 1057 36.90 67.60 33.34
N ALA A 1058 35.96 68.16 32.56
CA ALA A 1058 34.81 67.41 32.08
C ALA A 1058 35.17 66.31 31.06
N TYR A 1059 36.35 66.46 30.45
CA TYR A 1059 36.85 65.61 29.38
C TYR A 1059 37.97 64.67 29.80
N ASP A 1060 38.48 64.82 31.03
CA ASP A 1060 39.45 63.93 31.66
C ASP A 1060 38.72 62.76 32.35
N LYS A 1061 38.50 61.66 31.62
CA LYS A 1061 37.72 60.50 32.10
C LYS A 1061 38.54 59.59 33.01
N ASN A 1062 39.86 59.70 33.00
CA ASN A 1062 40.75 58.92 33.84
C ASN A 1062 41.33 59.72 35.04
N GLY A 1063 41.17 61.04 35.06
CA GLY A 1063 41.60 61.93 36.14
C GLY A 1063 43.11 62.18 36.19
N ASP A 1064 43.84 61.93 35.10
CA ASP A 1064 45.31 62.06 35.04
C ASP A 1064 45.79 63.51 34.80
N GLY A 1065 44.86 64.45 34.73
CA GLY A 1065 45.15 65.87 34.55
C GLY A 1065 45.47 66.24 33.09
N VAL A 1066 45.20 65.33 32.15
CA VAL A 1066 45.39 65.54 30.71
C VAL A 1066 44.19 64.96 29.95
N CYS A 1067 43.55 65.76 29.11
CA CYS A 1067 42.49 65.25 28.22
C CYS A 1067 43.12 64.70 26.94
N ASP A 1068 43.05 63.39 26.71
CA ASP A 1068 43.59 62.78 25.49
C ASP A 1068 42.76 61.61 24.93
N ILE A 1069 43.29 60.92 23.93
CA ILE A 1069 42.60 59.83 23.22
C ILE A 1069 42.20 58.67 24.16
N ARG A 1070 42.88 58.50 25.29
CA ARG A 1070 42.54 57.48 26.29
C ARG A 1070 41.18 57.77 26.91
N ASP A 1071 40.87 59.04 27.15
CA ASP A 1071 39.57 59.47 27.67
C ASP A 1071 38.45 59.23 26.65
N VAL A 1072 38.74 59.40 25.35
CA VAL A 1072 37.81 59.06 24.26
C VAL A 1072 37.48 57.58 24.25
N LEU A 1073 38.49 56.72 24.35
CA LEU A 1073 38.31 55.27 24.29
C LEU A 1073 37.50 54.75 25.48
N LEU A 1074 37.76 55.29 26.66
CA LEU A 1074 36.99 54.98 27.86
C LEU A 1074 35.52 55.41 27.72
N LEU A 1075 35.28 56.60 27.17
CA LEU A 1075 33.92 57.08 26.90
C LEU A 1075 33.20 56.18 25.87
N LEU A 1076 33.86 55.82 24.77
CA LEU A 1076 33.29 54.95 23.74
C LEU A 1076 32.98 53.54 24.27
N GLN A 1077 33.86 52.99 25.10
CA GLN A 1077 33.63 51.70 25.74
C GLN A 1077 32.43 51.74 26.68
N SER A 1078 32.23 52.83 27.43
CA SER A 1078 31.03 53.04 28.24
C SER A 1078 29.76 53.06 27.39
N VAL A 1079 29.79 53.73 26.23
CA VAL A 1079 28.65 53.78 25.28
C VAL A 1079 28.31 52.38 24.76
N LEU A 1080 29.31 51.61 24.30
CA LEU A 1080 29.08 50.27 23.73
C LEU A 1080 28.56 49.26 24.76
N ASN A 1081 28.96 49.40 26.01
CA ASN A 1081 28.50 48.54 27.10
C ASN A 1081 27.14 48.96 27.68
N GLY A 1082 26.53 50.05 27.17
CA GLY A 1082 25.25 50.57 27.65
C GLY A 1082 25.33 51.26 29.01
N ASN A 1083 26.54 51.58 29.50
CA ASN A 1083 26.78 52.17 30.82
C ASN A 1083 26.64 53.71 30.84
N GLY A 1084 26.19 54.31 29.74
CA GLY A 1084 25.90 55.74 29.60
C GLY A 1084 26.84 56.48 28.64
N GLY A 1085 26.36 57.64 28.18
CA GLY A 1085 26.95 58.43 27.10
C GLY A 1085 26.33 58.12 25.73
N THR A 1086 26.50 59.02 24.77
CA THR A 1086 26.08 58.79 23.39
C THR A 1086 27.28 58.81 22.44
N LEU A 1087 27.11 58.22 21.25
CA LEU A 1087 28.12 58.31 20.19
C LEU A 1087 28.44 59.78 19.84
N ALA A 1088 27.50 60.71 20.04
CA ALA A 1088 27.71 62.14 19.84
C ALA A 1088 28.66 62.76 20.88
N ASP A 1089 28.66 62.26 22.12
CA ASP A 1089 29.56 62.74 23.17
C ASP A 1089 31.00 62.29 22.93
N VAL A 1090 31.18 61.08 22.40
CA VAL A 1090 32.50 60.59 21.94
C VAL A 1090 33.05 61.51 20.84
N VAL A 1091 32.19 61.91 19.88
CA VAL A 1091 32.59 62.83 18.80
C VAL A 1091 32.94 64.23 19.33
N LYS A 1092 32.27 64.73 20.39
CA LYS A 1092 32.63 66.02 21.02
C LYS A 1092 33.99 65.98 21.69
N LEU A 1093 34.27 64.93 22.48
CA LEU A 1093 35.56 64.78 23.13
C LEU A 1093 36.69 64.63 22.09
N LEU A 1094 36.45 63.86 21.03
CA LEU A 1094 37.38 63.75 19.90
C LEU A 1094 37.70 65.09 19.24
N ARG A 1095 36.72 66.02 19.19
CA ARG A 1095 36.97 67.38 18.70
C ARG A 1095 37.78 68.20 19.70
N PHE A 1096 37.44 68.16 20.98
CA PHE A 1096 38.16 68.90 22.02
C PHE A 1096 39.66 68.55 22.09
N ILE A 1097 40.01 67.27 21.94
CA ILE A 1097 41.43 66.85 21.95
C ILE A 1097 42.13 67.08 20.61
N ALA A 1098 41.36 67.31 19.54
CA ALA A 1098 41.90 67.59 18.21
C ALA A 1098 42.14 69.10 17.98
N ASP A 1099 41.34 69.93 18.65
CA ASP A 1099 41.54 71.38 18.79
C ASP A 1099 42.67 71.68 19.81
#